data_AF-A0A7J6MPE3-F1
#
_entry.id   AF-A0A7J6MPE3-F1
#
_cell.length_a   1.000
_cell.length_b   1.000
_cell.length_c   1.000
_cell.angle_alpha   90.00
_cell.angle_beta   90.00
_cell.angle_gamma   90.00
#
_symmetry.space_group_name_H-M   'P 1'
#
loop_
_entity.id
_entity.type
_entity.pdbx_description
1 polymer ?
#
loop_
_entity_poly.entity_id
_entity_poly.type
_entity_poly.pdbx_seq_one_letter_code
_entity_poly.pdbx_strand_id
1 'polypeptide(L)'
;MDSTENPSNRPSPTDGILPSLIVSHPGGSFAKDGRENSKVLMIYTGGTVGMQPGPDGSLRPVPGFLTEKISKLEELKRPGMPDCTVIEWEELIDSSDVTPEHWAKMAKCIEENYYDYDGFVIVHGTDTMAYTAAALSFMMANLAKTVVLTGSILPFGEPHSDARRNIIVSTLIAGVCNIPEVCVFFNTSLLRGCRSVKVDSGSIAAFESPNFPPLATLGVGIHFNDHLLMPAPKGRFHVHTNMENSILVVRMVPGFADLETLKDSAVKGVVLSLYGTGNAPAKQQNFINWLQRFHERGIAVVAASQCLKGHVELNAYAVGARLLSVGVISAGDMTVEATVTKLSYLLGRGLSLKQISRAFEMSLRGEVTESNGNEDVFRGFAGVAQLIMVKRRKVPTKEPEEPKEEDPSQWSRGQRKRRVRKEALIRKKQFAAEQVRAKHMKEAEAKDKRNVLANLQALRGSLKLDLQDDNAKDRKHKKLRKLAAKPKSRAAQHKQNLREVLQYKSILCVAKNFANSKEELKTHRSKLTESMEKAIIFSKSFTSLVPIEQPISLQQRTDVYYETELALLIAKTLPCSVGGCDPQDSLAAVGGLAVALDLTLKDVQNSCKAVGGSWEKAKGFDRSSPISDWVKIDGLRDDMKWTITTTIDGQLVQQQSTGDMLVPIGHLLSQLTNSFTLLPGDIILTGTPVLPKGPGRLAPGMQLEMSIEPSIGTFTTKITE
;
A
#
# COMPACT_ATOMS: atom_id res chain seq x y z
N MET A 1 7.84 -71.69 25.96
CA MET A 1 7.50 -71.14 24.63
C MET A 1 6.91 -69.77 24.89
N ASP A 2 7.82 -68.80 24.96
CA ASP A 2 7.51 -67.38 25.04
C ASP A 2 7.03 -66.88 23.68
N SER A 3 5.99 -66.05 23.69
CA SER A 3 5.83 -65.02 22.67
C SER A 3 5.35 -63.75 23.35
N THR A 4 6.34 -62.95 23.70
CA THR A 4 6.28 -61.59 24.24
C THR A 4 5.39 -60.67 23.41
N GLU A 5 4.39 -60.05 24.05
CA GLU A 5 3.71 -58.87 23.52
C GLU A 5 4.69 -57.70 23.44
N ASN A 6 4.79 -57.12 22.24
CA ASN A 6 5.68 -56.01 21.93
C ASN A 6 4.92 -54.68 22.17
N PRO A 7 5.32 -53.81 23.11
CA PRO A 7 4.64 -52.55 23.39
C PRO A 7 5.19 -51.46 22.46
N SER A 8 4.82 -51.48 21.18
CA SER A 8 5.25 -50.44 20.24
C SER A 8 4.22 -50.18 19.13
N ASN A 9 3.00 -49.83 19.52
CA ASN A 9 2.06 -49.17 18.61
C ASN A 9 1.35 -48.01 19.32
N ARG A 10 2.14 -47.00 19.72
CA ARG A 10 1.60 -45.64 19.80
C ARG A 10 1.53 -45.14 18.35
N PRO A 11 0.38 -44.65 17.87
CA PRO A 11 0.35 -43.94 16.60
C PRO A 11 1.37 -42.79 16.65
N SER A 12 2.20 -42.72 15.62
CA SER A 12 3.18 -41.65 15.41
C SER A 12 2.46 -40.30 15.28
N PRO A 13 3.05 -39.19 15.77
CA PRO A 13 2.46 -37.87 15.64
C PRO A 13 2.59 -37.39 14.18
N THR A 14 1.59 -37.72 13.35
CA THR A 14 1.44 -37.18 12.00
C THR A 14 0.15 -36.36 11.82
N ASP A 15 -0.53 -36.02 12.91
CA ASP A 15 -1.75 -35.19 12.91
C ASP A 15 -1.46 -33.69 13.07
N GLY A 16 -0.59 -33.13 12.23
CA GLY A 16 -0.16 -31.72 12.32
C GLY A 16 0.05 -30.97 11.00
N ILE A 17 -0.51 -31.45 9.88
CA ILE A 17 -0.07 -30.99 8.54
C ILE A 17 -1.04 -29.99 7.86
N LEU A 18 -2.21 -29.70 8.43
CA LEU A 18 -3.23 -28.87 7.77
C LEU A 18 -2.85 -27.38 7.54
N PRO A 19 -2.15 -26.67 8.43
CA PRO A 19 -1.80 -25.26 8.17
C PRO A 19 -0.79 -25.10 7.02
N SER A 20 0.13 -26.06 6.86
CA SER A 20 1.21 -26.01 5.87
C SER A 20 0.78 -26.33 4.42
N LEU A 21 -0.36 -27.00 4.24
CA LEU A 21 -0.82 -27.45 2.92
C LEU A 21 -1.80 -26.48 2.24
N ILE A 22 -2.49 -25.63 3.01
CA ILE A 22 -3.50 -24.69 2.47
C ILE A 22 -2.90 -23.29 2.24
N VAL A 23 -1.92 -22.88 3.07
CA VAL A 23 -1.13 -21.67 2.88
C VAL A 23 0.24 -22.09 2.33
N SER A 24 0.34 -22.27 1.02
CA SER A 24 1.64 -22.50 0.38
C SER A 24 2.54 -21.29 0.67
N HIS A 25 3.61 -21.47 1.46
CA HIS A 25 4.54 -20.39 1.79
C HIS A 25 5.98 -20.83 1.56
N PRO A 26 6.70 -20.17 0.64
CA PRO A 26 8.11 -19.88 0.78
C PRO A 26 8.26 -18.53 1.51
N GLY A 27 8.18 -18.52 2.85
CA GLY A 27 8.85 -17.49 3.68
C GLY A 27 8.20 -16.11 3.94
N GLY A 28 6.87 -15.93 3.90
CA GLY A 28 6.20 -14.65 4.26
C GLY A 28 5.96 -14.43 5.78
N SER A 29 6.02 -13.17 6.26
CA SER A 29 5.95 -12.76 7.68
C SER A 29 4.53 -12.56 8.25
N PHE A 30 3.48 -12.95 7.53
CA PHE A 30 2.07 -12.62 7.85
C PHE A 30 1.24 -13.81 8.34
N ALA A 31 1.73 -15.03 8.17
CA ALA A 31 1.14 -16.21 8.79
C ALA A 31 1.31 -16.08 10.32
N LYS A 32 0.23 -16.25 11.09
CA LYS A 32 0.35 -16.31 12.54
C LYS A 32 1.13 -17.57 12.90
N ASP A 33 2.14 -17.45 13.76
CA ASP A 33 2.84 -18.61 14.34
C ASP A 33 1.80 -19.61 14.82
N GLY A 34 1.91 -20.87 14.39
CA GLY A 34 0.91 -21.93 14.51
C GLY A 34 0.40 -22.16 15.93
N ARG A 35 -0.49 -21.28 16.40
CA ARG A 35 -1.24 -21.45 17.63
C ARG A 35 -2.30 -22.48 17.33
N GLU A 36 -2.22 -23.62 17.99
CA GLU A 36 -3.19 -24.73 17.92
C GLU A 36 -4.64 -24.33 18.27
N ASN A 37 -4.91 -23.06 18.64
CA ASN A 37 -6.22 -22.57 19.09
C ASN A 37 -6.47 -21.09 18.69
N SER A 38 -6.40 -20.76 17.39
CA SER A 38 -6.81 -19.43 16.90
C SER A 38 -8.32 -19.25 17.04
N LYS A 39 -8.79 -18.07 17.48
CA LYS A 39 -10.21 -17.76 17.67
C LYS A 39 -10.72 -16.74 16.68
N VAL A 40 -11.84 -17.01 16.03
CA VAL A 40 -12.52 -16.09 15.11
C VAL A 40 -13.91 -15.76 15.63
N LEU A 41 -14.24 -14.47 15.63
CA LEU A 41 -15.60 -14.02 15.88
C LEU A 41 -16.30 -13.78 14.54
N MET A 42 -17.39 -14.50 14.31
CA MET A 42 -18.26 -14.33 13.17
C MET A 42 -19.50 -13.51 13.57
N ILE A 43 -19.67 -12.34 12.98
CA ILE A 43 -20.79 -11.44 13.21
C ILE A 43 -21.77 -11.63 12.06
N TYR A 44 -22.89 -12.31 12.32
CA TYR A 44 -23.96 -12.48 11.34
C TYR A 44 -24.92 -11.31 11.43
N THR A 45 -24.83 -10.40 10.46
CA THR A 45 -25.65 -9.18 10.42
C THR A 45 -26.92 -9.38 9.60
N GLY A 46 -26.90 -10.28 8.61
CA GLY A 46 -28.02 -10.55 7.72
C GLY A 46 -27.57 -10.94 6.32
N GLY A 47 -28.44 -10.75 5.33
CA GLY A 47 -28.20 -11.13 3.94
C GLY A 47 -28.62 -12.56 3.56
N THR A 48 -28.57 -12.83 2.25
CA THR A 48 -29.12 -14.03 1.60
C THR A 48 -28.65 -15.34 2.19
N VAL A 49 -27.42 -15.37 2.74
CA VAL A 49 -26.78 -16.55 3.34
C VAL A 49 -27.72 -17.32 4.28
N GLY A 50 -28.40 -16.63 5.20
CA GLY A 50 -29.30 -17.25 6.17
C GLY A 50 -30.78 -17.10 5.85
N MET A 51 -31.13 -16.75 4.62
CA MET A 51 -32.54 -16.64 4.20
C MET A 51 -33.13 -18.00 3.83
N GLN A 52 -34.45 -18.14 3.94
CA GLN A 52 -35.20 -19.28 3.43
C GLN A 52 -36.41 -18.81 2.61
N PRO A 53 -36.91 -19.62 1.65
CA PRO A 53 -38.15 -19.32 0.95
C PRO A 53 -39.34 -19.29 1.92
N GLY A 54 -40.07 -18.18 1.92
CA GLY A 54 -41.35 -18.03 2.61
C GLY A 54 -42.51 -18.70 1.86
N PRO A 55 -43.72 -18.67 2.43
CA PRO A 55 -44.91 -19.27 1.81
C PRO A 55 -45.28 -18.68 0.43
N ASP A 56 -44.88 -17.44 0.17
CA ASP A 56 -45.08 -16.72 -1.10
C ASP A 56 -43.91 -16.88 -2.08
N GLY A 57 -42.92 -17.71 -1.74
CA GLY A 57 -41.68 -17.90 -2.52
C GLY A 57 -40.64 -16.79 -2.36
N SER A 58 -40.93 -15.71 -1.62
CA SER A 58 -39.94 -14.67 -1.33
C SER A 58 -38.91 -15.16 -0.32
N LEU A 59 -37.63 -14.81 -0.50
CA LEU A 59 -36.59 -15.11 0.48
C LEU A 59 -36.71 -14.17 1.68
N ARG A 60 -36.63 -14.72 2.89
CA ARG A 60 -36.72 -13.96 4.14
C ARG A 60 -35.67 -14.47 5.15
N PRO A 61 -35.10 -13.59 5.99
CA PRO A 61 -34.18 -14.02 7.04
C PRO A 61 -34.91 -14.90 8.06
N VAL A 62 -34.24 -15.98 8.51
CA VAL A 62 -34.77 -16.89 9.53
C VAL A 62 -33.83 -16.88 10.74
N PRO A 63 -34.26 -16.32 11.89
CA PRO A 63 -33.42 -16.25 13.09
C PRO A 63 -32.92 -17.63 13.54
N GLY A 64 -31.64 -17.72 13.89
CA GLY A 64 -30.96 -18.93 14.35
C GLY A 64 -30.59 -19.93 13.26
N PHE A 65 -31.13 -19.81 12.04
CA PHE A 65 -30.93 -20.80 10.97
C PHE A 65 -29.45 -20.92 10.59
N LEU A 66 -28.80 -19.81 10.27
CA LEU A 66 -27.40 -19.82 9.86
C LEU A 66 -26.48 -20.23 11.01
N THR A 67 -26.75 -19.74 12.22
CA THR A 67 -26.00 -20.09 13.43
C THR A 67 -26.03 -21.60 13.69
N GLU A 68 -27.20 -22.22 13.58
CA GLU A 68 -27.34 -23.67 13.69
C GLU A 68 -26.56 -24.39 12.59
N LYS A 69 -26.66 -23.94 11.33
CA LYS A 69 -25.94 -24.54 10.20
C LYS A 69 -24.43 -24.47 10.37
N ILE A 70 -23.90 -23.33 10.79
CA ILE A 70 -22.47 -23.14 11.05
C ILE A 70 -21.99 -24.06 12.17
N SER A 71 -22.75 -24.19 13.27
CA SER A 71 -22.39 -25.08 14.38
C SER A 71 -22.27 -26.56 13.98
N LYS A 72 -22.93 -26.95 12.87
CA LYS A 72 -22.94 -28.30 12.30
C LYS A 72 -21.95 -28.48 11.15
N LEU A 73 -21.19 -27.45 10.75
CA LEU A 73 -20.18 -27.57 9.70
C LEU A 73 -18.95 -28.31 10.22
N GLU A 74 -18.82 -29.57 9.82
CA GLU A 74 -17.67 -30.41 10.17
C GLU A 74 -16.34 -29.84 9.67
N GLU A 75 -16.35 -29.10 8.55
CA GLU A 75 -15.13 -28.43 8.06
C GLU A 75 -14.57 -27.42 9.04
N LEU A 76 -15.42 -26.67 9.74
CA LEU A 76 -14.97 -25.68 10.73
C LEU A 76 -14.43 -26.33 12.02
N LYS A 77 -14.75 -27.61 12.25
CA LYS A 77 -14.30 -28.39 13.42
C LYS A 77 -13.02 -29.19 13.15
N ARG A 78 -12.50 -29.15 11.93
CA ARG A 78 -11.29 -29.91 11.55
C ARG A 78 -10.06 -29.37 12.29
N PRO A 79 -9.10 -30.24 12.65
CA PRO A 79 -7.81 -29.80 13.17
C PRO A 79 -7.15 -28.75 12.25
N GLY A 80 -6.66 -27.65 12.83
CA GLY A 80 -6.06 -26.55 12.08
C GLY A 80 -7.03 -25.47 11.60
N MET A 81 -8.34 -25.66 11.73
CA MET A 81 -9.31 -24.56 11.56
C MET A 81 -9.42 -23.71 12.83
N PRO A 82 -9.63 -22.39 12.71
CA PRO A 82 -9.88 -21.53 13.87
C PRO A 82 -11.18 -21.90 14.58
N ASP A 83 -11.18 -21.82 15.90
CA ASP A 83 -12.39 -21.91 16.72
C ASP A 83 -13.30 -20.72 16.42
N CYS A 84 -14.51 -20.98 15.94
CA CYS A 84 -15.41 -19.98 15.40
C CYS A 84 -16.60 -19.78 16.35
N THR A 85 -16.69 -18.58 16.93
CA THR A 85 -17.87 -18.15 17.69
C THR A 85 -18.77 -17.31 16.78
N VAL A 86 -20.07 -17.61 16.74
CA VAL A 86 -21.05 -16.84 15.98
C VAL A 86 -21.85 -15.93 16.92
N ILE A 87 -21.89 -14.64 16.60
CA ILE A 87 -22.86 -13.69 17.15
C ILE A 87 -23.84 -13.32 16.04
N GLU A 88 -25.09 -13.71 16.23
CA GLU A 88 -26.21 -13.34 15.38
C GLU A 88 -26.89 -12.09 15.92
N TRP A 89 -27.20 -11.13 15.05
CA TRP A 89 -27.99 -9.97 15.43
C TRP A 89 -29.45 -10.36 15.69
N GLU A 90 -30.03 -9.79 16.75
CA GLU A 90 -31.44 -9.98 17.10
C GLU A 90 -32.38 -9.58 15.96
N GLU A 91 -32.05 -8.50 15.26
CA GLU A 91 -32.71 -8.07 14.03
C GLU A 91 -31.71 -8.17 12.88
N LEU A 92 -31.95 -9.15 11.99
CA LEU A 92 -31.16 -9.38 10.79
C LEU A 92 -31.52 -8.31 9.75
N ILE A 93 -30.49 -7.68 9.19
CA ILE A 93 -30.66 -6.59 8.23
C ILE A 93 -30.59 -7.10 6.78
N ASP A 94 -31.47 -6.57 5.94
CA ASP A 94 -31.26 -6.60 4.50
C ASP A 94 -30.12 -5.62 4.16
N SER A 95 -29.22 -6.00 3.24
CA SER A 95 -28.13 -5.10 2.86
C SER A 95 -28.61 -3.80 2.23
N SER A 96 -29.77 -3.81 1.56
CA SER A 96 -30.35 -2.61 0.95
C SER A 96 -30.77 -1.54 1.99
N ASP A 97 -31.03 -1.95 3.23
CA ASP A 97 -31.42 -1.08 4.35
C ASP A 97 -30.24 -0.70 5.27
N VAL A 98 -29.01 -1.02 4.88
CA VAL A 98 -27.81 -0.66 5.67
C VAL A 98 -27.64 0.85 5.77
N THR A 99 -27.34 1.32 6.98
CA THR A 99 -27.10 2.73 7.30
C THR A 99 -25.78 2.91 8.07
N PRO A 100 -25.28 4.15 8.25
CA PRO A 100 -24.08 4.39 9.05
C PRO A 100 -24.19 3.95 10.52
N GLU A 101 -25.39 3.93 11.10
CA GLU A 101 -25.64 3.40 12.44
C GLU A 101 -25.35 1.89 12.50
N HIS A 102 -25.67 1.15 11.44
CA HIS A 102 -25.34 -0.26 11.32
C HIS A 102 -23.82 -0.47 11.22
N TRP A 103 -23.11 0.36 10.45
CA TRP A 103 -21.64 0.32 10.42
C TRP A 103 -21.03 0.60 11.80
N ALA A 104 -21.56 1.58 12.53
CA ALA A 104 -21.17 1.88 13.90
C ALA A 104 -21.39 0.69 14.85
N LYS A 105 -22.51 -0.03 14.71
CA LYS A 105 -22.80 -1.25 15.48
C LYS A 105 -21.79 -2.37 15.19
N MET A 106 -21.47 -2.62 13.92
CA MET A 106 -20.45 -3.61 13.52
C MET A 106 -19.06 -3.25 14.07
N ALA A 107 -18.63 -2.00 13.90
CA ALA A 107 -17.33 -1.52 14.36
C ALA A 107 -17.19 -1.61 15.89
N LYS A 108 -18.23 -1.22 16.64
CA LYS A 108 -18.23 -1.34 18.12
C LYS A 108 -18.21 -2.79 18.58
N CYS A 109 -18.97 -3.67 17.94
CA CYS A 109 -18.92 -5.11 18.24
C CYS A 109 -17.48 -5.64 18.11
N ILE A 110 -16.76 -5.25 17.04
CA ILE A 110 -15.36 -5.62 16.86
C ILE A 110 -14.47 -4.97 17.94
N GLU A 111 -14.67 -3.69 18.28
CA GLU A 111 -13.90 -3.01 19.34
C GLU A 111 -14.05 -3.68 20.71
N GLU A 112 -15.28 -4.05 21.08
CA GLU A 112 -15.61 -4.71 22.34
C GLU A 112 -14.97 -6.10 22.45
N ASN A 113 -14.84 -6.81 21.34
CA ASN A 113 -14.31 -8.18 21.27
C ASN A 113 -12.86 -8.23 20.74
N TYR A 114 -12.22 -7.07 20.49
CA TYR A 114 -10.99 -7.00 19.70
C TYR A 114 -9.84 -7.82 20.26
N TYR A 115 -9.76 -7.94 21.59
CA TYR A 115 -8.65 -8.60 22.27
C TYR A 115 -8.93 -10.06 22.62
N ASP A 116 -10.17 -10.52 22.51
CA ASP A 116 -10.58 -11.89 22.84
C ASP A 116 -10.51 -12.84 21.63
N TYR A 117 -10.47 -12.29 20.41
CA TYR A 117 -10.44 -13.03 19.15
C TYR A 117 -9.25 -12.63 18.29
N ASP A 118 -8.70 -13.57 17.52
CA ASP A 118 -7.54 -13.35 16.65
C ASP A 118 -7.91 -12.76 15.27
N GLY A 119 -9.18 -12.86 14.86
CA GLY A 119 -9.71 -12.26 13.62
C GLY A 119 -11.24 -12.22 13.62
N PHE A 120 -11.80 -11.52 12.63
CA PHE A 120 -13.23 -11.26 12.54
C PHE A 120 -13.77 -11.60 11.16
N VAL A 121 -14.94 -12.23 11.11
CA VAL A 121 -15.72 -12.42 9.89
C VAL A 121 -17.05 -11.68 10.05
N ILE A 122 -17.46 -10.89 9.07
CA ILE A 122 -18.78 -10.27 9.03
C ILE A 122 -19.56 -10.91 7.89
N VAL A 123 -20.63 -11.63 8.23
CA VAL A 123 -21.55 -12.21 7.24
C VAL A 123 -22.62 -11.17 6.93
N HIS A 124 -22.62 -10.69 5.69
CA HIS A 124 -23.36 -9.53 5.23
C HIS A 124 -24.07 -9.81 3.89
N GLY A 125 -25.17 -9.08 3.61
CA GLY A 125 -25.82 -9.12 2.30
C GLY A 125 -24.97 -8.47 1.21
N THR A 126 -25.13 -8.89 -0.05
CA THR A 126 -24.17 -8.54 -1.10
C THR A 126 -24.35 -7.12 -1.65
N ASP A 127 -25.55 -6.55 -1.66
CA ASP A 127 -25.85 -5.31 -2.38
C ASP A 127 -25.04 -4.09 -1.90
N THR A 128 -24.79 -4.00 -0.59
CA THR A 128 -24.05 -2.88 0.01
C THR A 128 -22.77 -3.32 0.72
N MET A 129 -22.34 -4.57 0.52
CA MET A 129 -21.13 -5.11 1.18
C MET A 129 -19.88 -4.26 0.90
N ALA A 130 -19.71 -3.78 -0.33
CA ALA A 130 -18.59 -2.93 -0.71
C ALA A 130 -18.60 -1.57 0.02
N TYR A 131 -19.78 -0.97 0.22
CA TYR A 131 -19.93 0.24 1.04
C TYR A 131 -19.59 -0.03 2.50
N THR A 132 -20.10 -1.12 3.09
CA THR A 132 -19.78 -1.50 4.47
C THR A 132 -18.28 -1.77 4.64
N ALA A 133 -17.66 -2.49 3.71
CA ALA A 133 -16.22 -2.77 3.75
C ALA A 133 -15.40 -1.47 3.72
N ALA A 134 -15.76 -0.53 2.82
CA ALA A 134 -15.08 0.76 2.73
C ALA A 134 -15.28 1.62 3.99
N ALA A 135 -16.50 1.69 4.52
CA ALA A 135 -16.80 2.42 5.75
C ALA A 135 -15.98 1.88 6.94
N LEU A 136 -15.99 0.56 7.15
CA LEU A 136 -15.26 -0.07 8.24
C LEU A 136 -13.74 0.13 8.11
N SER A 137 -13.18 0.12 6.89
CA SER A 137 -11.78 0.47 6.67
C SER A 137 -11.43 1.82 7.30
N PHE A 138 -12.24 2.87 7.05
CA PHE A 138 -11.98 4.20 7.59
C PHE A 138 -12.26 4.31 9.09
N MET A 139 -13.34 3.68 9.56
CA MET A 139 -13.77 3.71 10.96
C MET A 139 -12.77 3.03 11.90
N MET A 140 -12.09 1.99 11.44
CA MET A 140 -11.13 1.21 12.23
C MET A 140 -9.74 1.86 12.19
N ALA A 141 -9.33 2.43 13.32
CA ALA A 141 -8.00 3.01 13.49
C ALA A 141 -7.06 2.01 14.15
N ASN A 142 -5.83 1.91 13.65
CA ASN A 142 -4.82 0.95 14.10
C ASN A 142 -5.30 -0.51 14.08
N LEU A 143 -6.02 -0.90 13.02
CA LEU A 143 -6.39 -2.30 12.81
C LEU A 143 -5.14 -3.14 12.57
N ALA A 144 -4.95 -4.17 13.39
CA ALA A 144 -3.81 -5.07 13.35
C ALA A 144 -4.20 -6.53 13.11
N LYS A 145 -5.51 -6.82 13.07
CA LYS A 145 -6.10 -8.15 12.87
C LYS A 145 -6.93 -8.14 11.59
N THR A 146 -7.07 -9.31 10.99
CA THR A 146 -7.84 -9.50 9.77
C THR A 146 -9.35 -9.39 10.04
N VAL A 147 -10.04 -8.54 9.28
CA VAL A 147 -11.50 -8.44 9.26
C VAL A 147 -11.98 -8.78 7.85
N VAL A 148 -12.73 -9.87 7.69
CA VAL A 148 -13.23 -10.33 6.39
C VAL A 148 -14.74 -10.15 6.31
N LEU A 149 -15.22 -9.31 5.41
CA LEU A 149 -16.62 -9.31 4.98
C LEU A 149 -16.82 -10.43 3.96
N THR A 150 -17.91 -11.16 4.10
CA THR A 150 -18.31 -12.19 3.14
C THR A 150 -19.82 -12.39 3.16
N GLY A 151 -20.31 -13.18 2.22
CA GLY A 151 -21.73 -13.48 2.07
C GLY A 151 -21.95 -14.56 1.03
N SER A 152 -23.11 -14.56 0.39
CA SER A 152 -23.42 -15.43 -0.73
C SER A 152 -24.45 -14.82 -1.66
N ILE A 153 -24.44 -15.26 -2.90
CA ILE A 153 -25.52 -14.96 -3.86
C ILE A 153 -26.73 -15.84 -3.57
N LEU A 154 -26.49 -17.10 -3.20
CA LEU A 154 -27.54 -18.08 -2.93
C LEU A 154 -27.68 -18.38 -1.44
N PRO A 155 -28.89 -18.68 -0.94
CA PRO A 155 -29.07 -19.14 0.44
C PRO A 155 -28.19 -20.36 0.77
N PHE A 156 -27.78 -20.49 2.03
CA PHE A 156 -26.90 -21.57 2.47
C PHE A 156 -27.50 -22.96 2.23
N GLY A 157 -28.84 -23.09 2.24
CA GLY A 157 -29.54 -24.35 2.02
C GLY A 157 -29.50 -24.86 0.58
N GLU A 158 -29.14 -24.02 -0.40
CA GLU A 158 -29.15 -24.40 -1.81
C GLU A 158 -27.98 -25.34 -2.17
N PRO A 159 -28.19 -26.40 -2.96
CA PRO A 159 -27.16 -27.40 -3.26
C PRO A 159 -25.89 -26.83 -3.93
N HIS A 160 -26.05 -25.76 -4.71
CA HIS A 160 -24.99 -25.10 -5.46
C HIS A 160 -24.61 -23.73 -4.84
N SER A 161 -24.97 -23.52 -3.58
CA SER A 161 -24.68 -22.28 -2.86
C SER A 161 -23.19 -22.02 -2.72
N ASP A 162 -22.78 -20.78 -2.95
CA ASP A 162 -21.44 -20.28 -2.70
C ASP A 162 -21.17 -20.00 -1.21
N ALA A 163 -22.22 -19.99 -0.37
CA ALA A 163 -22.14 -19.64 1.05
C ALA A 163 -21.16 -20.50 1.85
N ARG A 164 -21.22 -21.82 1.68
CA ARG A 164 -20.39 -22.76 2.47
C ARG A 164 -18.91 -22.49 2.28
N ARG A 165 -18.46 -22.35 1.02
CA ARG A 165 -17.06 -22.07 0.69
C ARG A 165 -16.65 -20.69 1.21
N ASN A 166 -17.47 -19.68 0.96
CA ASN A 166 -17.18 -18.30 1.36
C ASN A 166 -16.99 -18.20 2.89
N ILE A 167 -17.85 -18.83 3.68
CA ILE A 167 -17.76 -18.86 5.15
C ILE A 167 -16.50 -19.59 5.62
N ILE A 168 -16.22 -20.79 5.10
CA ILE A 168 -15.08 -21.60 5.54
C ILE A 168 -13.77 -20.87 5.26
N VAL A 169 -13.59 -20.37 4.02
CA VAL A 169 -12.34 -19.72 3.60
C VAL A 169 -12.17 -18.38 4.31
N SER A 170 -13.23 -17.60 4.49
CA SER A 170 -13.15 -16.34 5.25
C SER A 170 -12.76 -16.57 6.71
N THR A 171 -13.30 -17.62 7.34
CA THR A 171 -12.96 -18.01 8.72
C THR A 171 -11.49 -18.41 8.82
N LEU A 172 -11.03 -19.23 7.88
CA LEU A 172 -9.62 -19.62 7.80
C LEU A 172 -8.72 -18.39 7.68
N ILE A 173 -8.94 -17.53 6.67
CA ILE A 173 -8.15 -16.31 6.42
C ILE A 173 -8.14 -15.41 7.66
N ALA A 174 -9.30 -15.15 8.28
CA ALA A 174 -9.38 -14.29 9.46
C ALA A 174 -8.56 -14.83 10.64
N GLY A 175 -8.62 -16.15 10.88
CA GLY A 175 -7.98 -16.77 12.02
C GLY A 175 -6.49 -17.03 11.84
N VAL A 176 -6.02 -17.39 10.64
CA VAL A 176 -4.63 -17.84 10.43
C VAL A 176 -3.71 -16.76 9.87
N CYS A 177 -4.27 -15.75 9.19
CA CYS A 177 -3.50 -14.66 8.62
C CYS A 177 -3.53 -13.43 9.54
N ASN A 178 -2.48 -12.61 9.46
CA ASN A 178 -2.40 -11.31 10.09
C ASN A 178 -2.37 -10.19 9.03
N ILE A 179 -3.50 -10.01 8.35
CA ILE A 179 -3.71 -8.94 7.37
C ILE A 179 -4.33 -7.77 8.13
N PRO A 180 -3.64 -6.64 8.34
CA PRO A 180 -4.12 -5.52 9.16
C PRO A 180 -5.14 -4.64 8.40
N GLU A 181 -6.10 -5.27 7.73
CA GLU A 181 -7.05 -4.62 6.84
C GLU A 181 -8.47 -5.17 6.98
N VAL A 182 -9.43 -4.36 6.55
CA VAL A 182 -10.78 -4.82 6.24
C VAL A 182 -10.79 -5.32 4.80
N CYS A 183 -11.21 -6.55 4.60
CA CYS A 183 -11.19 -7.25 3.33
C CYS A 183 -12.59 -7.70 2.92
N VAL A 184 -12.79 -7.96 1.63
CA VAL A 184 -13.95 -8.70 1.12
C VAL A 184 -13.44 -10.01 0.54
N PHE A 185 -13.95 -11.15 1.00
CA PHE A 185 -13.72 -12.43 0.36
C PHE A 185 -14.97 -12.90 -0.36
N PHE A 186 -14.84 -13.10 -1.67
CA PHE A 186 -15.93 -13.62 -2.50
C PHE A 186 -15.38 -14.46 -3.65
N ASN A 187 -16.07 -15.56 -3.96
CA ASN A 187 -15.67 -16.56 -4.96
C ASN A 187 -14.27 -17.14 -4.71
N THR A 188 -13.26 -16.57 -5.37
CA THR A 188 -11.85 -16.98 -5.33
C THR A 188 -10.93 -15.86 -4.90
N SER A 189 -11.42 -14.67 -4.58
CA SER A 189 -10.59 -13.48 -4.42
C SER A 189 -10.77 -12.85 -3.04
N LEU A 190 -9.64 -12.56 -2.39
CA LEU A 190 -9.59 -11.68 -1.21
C LEU A 190 -9.23 -10.27 -1.69
N LEU A 191 -10.14 -9.33 -1.56
CA LEU A 191 -10.02 -7.96 -2.03
C LEU A 191 -9.79 -7.01 -0.85
N ARG A 192 -9.03 -5.93 -1.06
CA ARG A 192 -9.01 -4.79 -0.12
C ARG A 192 -10.41 -4.17 -0.06
N GLY A 193 -10.98 -4.05 1.14
CA GLY A 193 -12.39 -3.68 1.31
C GLY A 193 -12.76 -2.36 0.64
N CYS A 194 -11.96 -1.32 0.86
CA CYS A 194 -12.15 0.01 0.26
C CYS A 194 -11.71 0.13 -1.21
N ARG A 195 -11.43 -0.99 -1.89
CA ARG A 195 -11.19 -1.08 -3.34
C ARG A 195 -12.22 -1.96 -4.04
N SER A 196 -13.10 -2.62 -3.29
CA SER A 196 -14.08 -3.56 -3.82
C SER A 196 -15.33 -2.87 -4.38
N VAL A 197 -15.94 -3.50 -5.39
CA VAL A 197 -17.20 -3.11 -6.02
C VAL A 197 -18.00 -4.37 -6.32
N LYS A 198 -19.32 -4.34 -6.13
CA LYS A 198 -20.21 -5.40 -6.67
C LYS A 198 -20.48 -5.10 -8.15
N VAL A 199 -19.92 -5.91 -9.03
CA VAL A 199 -19.97 -5.71 -10.49
C VAL A 199 -21.02 -6.57 -11.19
N ASP A 200 -21.49 -7.63 -10.53
CA ASP A 200 -22.50 -8.54 -11.05
C ASP A 200 -23.55 -8.86 -9.98
N SER A 201 -24.83 -8.89 -10.37
CA SER A 201 -25.96 -9.11 -9.47
C SER A 201 -26.31 -10.59 -9.28
N GLY A 202 -25.91 -11.48 -10.19
CA GLY A 202 -26.30 -12.89 -10.20
C GLY A 202 -25.15 -13.89 -10.29
N SER A 203 -23.96 -13.46 -10.72
CA SER A 203 -22.78 -14.32 -10.78
C SER A 203 -22.21 -14.59 -9.39
N ILE A 204 -21.73 -15.81 -9.15
CA ILE A 204 -20.93 -16.12 -7.95
C ILE A 204 -19.64 -15.30 -7.89
N ALA A 205 -19.13 -14.81 -9.03
CA ALA A 205 -18.02 -13.86 -9.11
C ALA A 205 -18.53 -12.40 -9.05
N ALA A 206 -19.34 -12.08 -8.04
CA ALA A 206 -20.06 -10.81 -7.96
C ALA A 206 -19.20 -9.58 -7.64
N PHE A 207 -18.01 -9.76 -7.06
CA PHE A 207 -17.17 -8.66 -6.58
C PHE A 207 -15.81 -8.60 -7.28
N GLU A 208 -15.40 -7.39 -7.62
CA GLU A 208 -14.10 -7.09 -8.22
C GLU A 208 -13.42 -5.92 -7.51
N SER A 209 -12.14 -5.71 -7.84
CA SER A 209 -11.33 -4.56 -7.42
C SER A 209 -10.66 -3.95 -8.65
N PRO A 210 -11.37 -3.08 -9.41
CA PRO A 210 -10.95 -2.69 -10.76
C PRO A 210 -9.60 -1.96 -10.84
N ASN A 211 -9.26 -1.20 -9.79
CA ASN A 211 -8.09 -0.33 -9.72
C ASN A 211 -7.00 -0.83 -8.76
N PHE A 212 -7.16 -2.02 -8.16
CA PHE A 212 -6.17 -2.58 -7.26
C PHE A 212 -6.19 -4.12 -7.32
N PRO A 213 -5.06 -4.83 -7.44
CA PRO A 213 -5.08 -6.29 -7.53
C PRO A 213 -5.64 -6.96 -6.25
N PRO A 214 -6.17 -8.20 -6.34
CA PRO A 214 -6.54 -8.98 -5.17
C PRO A 214 -5.36 -9.13 -4.18
N LEU A 215 -5.65 -9.07 -2.88
CA LEU A 215 -4.67 -9.34 -1.83
C LEU A 215 -4.30 -10.82 -1.77
N ALA A 216 -5.24 -11.70 -2.13
CA ALA A 216 -5.00 -13.13 -2.30
C ALA A 216 -5.98 -13.77 -3.28
N THR A 217 -5.57 -14.90 -3.85
CA THR A 217 -6.39 -15.72 -4.74
C THR A 217 -6.43 -17.16 -4.25
N LEU A 218 -7.63 -17.73 -4.17
CA LEU A 218 -7.90 -19.12 -3.86
C LEU A 218 -7.77 -19.98 -5.13
N GLY A 219 -6.86 -20.94 -5.10
CA GLY A 219 -6.73 -22.04 -6.05
C GLY A 219 -6.68 -23.38 -5.31
N VAL A 220 -5.70 -24.23 -5.64
CA VAL A 220 -5.41 -25.44 -4.84
C VAL A 220 -5.02 -25.09 -3.40
N GLY A 221 -4.31 -23.96 -3.24
CA GLY A 221 -4.08 -23.29 -1.96
C GLY A 221 -4.43 -21.81 -2.06
N ILE A 222 -4.20 -21.05 -0.98
CA ILE A 222 -4.38 -19.60 -0.97
C ILE A 222 -3.04 -18.92 -1.30
N HIS A 223 -3.02 -18.15 -2.38
CA HIS A 223 -1.84 -17.42 -2.85
C HIS A 223 -1.97 -15.94 -2.49
N PHE A 224 -1.09 -15.45 -1.61
CA PHE A 224 -1.09 -14.07 -1.13
C PHE A 224 -0.14 -13.18 -1.94
N ASN A 225 -0.55 -11.93 -2.15
CA ASN A 225 0.28 -10.87 -2.73
C ASN A 225 0.82 -9.99 -1.59
N ASP A 226 1.76 -10.51 -0.80
CA ASP A 226 2.26 -9.89 0.44
C ASP A 226 2.72 -8.44 0.28
N HIS A 227 3.33 -8.11 -0.86
CA HIS A 227 3.79 -6.75 -1.20
C HIS A 227 2.66 -5.72 -1.34
N LEU A 228 1.40 -6.16 -1.44
CA LEU A 228 0.23 -5.28 -1.51
C LEU A 228 -0.36 -4.98 -0.14
N LEU A 229 -0.01 -5.74 0.90
CA LEU A 229 -0.61 -5.62 2.24
C LEU A 229 -0.17 -4.33 2.94
N MET A 230 -1.08 -3.74 3.71
CA MET A 230 -0.77 -2.60 4.57
C MET A 230 0.20 -3.01 5.68
N PRO A 231 1.12 -2.13 6.09
CA PRO A 231 2.01 -2.40 7.22
C PRO A 231 1.23 -2.46 8.53
N ALA A 232 1.74 -3.26 9.49
CA ALA A 232 1.15 -3.34 10.82
C ALA A 232 1.14 -1.97 11.52
N PRO A 233 0.04 -1.62 12.22
CA PRO A 233 -0.07 -0.32 12.89
C PRO A 233 0.80 -0.23 14.13
N LYS A 234 1.11 0.99 14.57
CA LYS A 234 1.94 1.27 15.76
C LYS A 234 1.14 1.66 17.01
N GLY A 235 -0.20 1.68 16.93
CA GLY A 235 -1.08 2.20 17.97
C GLY A 235 -2.12 1.19 18.48
N ARG A 236 -2.85 1.59 19.52
CA ARG A 236 -3.97 0.80 20.04
C ARG A 236 -5.16 0.88 19.10
N PHE A 237 -5.78 -0.27 18.82
CA PHE A 237 -7.03 -0.35 18.08
C PHE A 237 -8.13 0.47 18.78
N HIS A 238 -8.89 1.21 17.98
CA HIS A 238 -10.11 1.89 18.39
C HIS A 238 -10.94 2.23 17.15
N VAL A 239 -12.23 2.52 17.36
CA VAL A 239 -13.15 2.87 16.26
C VAL A 239 -13.66 4.30 16.33
N HIS A 240 -13.94 4.85 15.15
CA HIS A 240 -14.58 6.15 14.95
C HIS A 240 -15.93 5.93 14.30
N THR A 241 -17.01 6.13 15.07
CA THR A 241 -18.36 5.76 14.61
C THR A 241 -19.22 6.91 14.11
N ASN A 242 -18.76 8.15 14.24
CA ASN A 242 -19.52 9.30 13.73
C ASN A 242 -19.29 9.42 12.23
N MET A 243 -20.36 9.29 11.45
CA MET A 243 -20.38 9.31 9.99
C MET A 243 -21.45 10.32 9.55
N GLU A 244 -21.14 11.16 8.55
CA GLU A 244 -22.12 12.09 7.98
C GLU A 244 -22.94 11.41 6.88
N ASN A 245 -24.26 11.44 6.98
CA ASN A 245 -25.17 10.77 6.05
C ASN A 245 -25.78 11.72 5.01
N SER A 246 -25.69 13.03 5.20
CA SER A 246 -26.28 14.04 4.31
C SER A 246 -25.40 14.29 3.07
N ILE A 247 -25.09 13.23 2.33
CA ILE A 247 -24.24 13.25 1.13
C ILE A 247 -25.10 13.01 -0.11
N LEU A 248 -24.99 13.91 -1.08
CA LEU A 248 -25.65 13.78 -2.38
C LEU A 248 -24.70 13.13 -3.39
N VAL A 249 -25.13 12.04 -4.03
CA VAL A 249 -24.36 11.40 -5.11
C VAL A 249 -25.05 11.68 -6.45
N VAL A 250 -24.35 12.35 -7.37
CA VAL A 250 -24.88 12.73 -8.69
C VAL A 250 -24.11 12.00 -9.78
N ARG A 251 -24.79 11.07 -10.47
CA ARG A 251 -24.25 10.44 -11.68
C ARG A 251 -24.59 11.28 -12.91
N MET A 252 -23.56 11.80 -13.58
CA MET A 252 -23.76 12.64 -14.75
C MET A 252 -24.26 11.83 -15.95
N VAL A 253 -25.19 12.39 -16.73
CA VAL A 253 -25.62 11.83 -18.02
C VAL A 253 -25.68 12.92 -19.08
N PRO A 254 -25.46 12.60 -20.38
CA PRO A 254 -25.57 13.58 -21.44
C PRO A 254 -26.97 14.23 -21.43
N GLY A 255 -27.01 15.57 -21.46
CA GLY A 255 -28.28 16.31 -21.39
C GLY A 255 -28.95 16.32 -20.02
N PHE A 256 -28.20 16.14 -18.92
CA PHE A 256 -28.75 16.24 -17.56
C PHE A 256 -29.49 17.58 -17.34
N ALA A 257 -30.55 17.52 -16.53
CA ALA A 257 -31.38 18.68 -16.21
C ALA A 257 -30.62 19.72 -15.39
N ASP A 258 -31.13 20.95 -15.36
CA ASP A 258 -30.52 22.05 -14.61
C ASP A 258 -30.52 21.79 -13.09
N LEU A 259 -29.33 21.51 -12.55
CA LEU A 259 -29.12 21.23 -11.13
C LEU A 259 -29.25 22.48 -10.25
N GLU A 260 -29.20 23.70 -10.80
CA GLU A 260 -29.30 24.93 -10.02
C GLU A 260 -30.64 25.04 -9.26
N THR A 261 -31.67 24.37 -9.79
CA THR A 261 -33.03 24.28 -9.23
C THR A 261 -33.18 23.30 -8.07
N LEU A 262 -32.19 22.44 -7.82
CA LEU A 262 -32.25 21.46 -6.73
C LEU A 262 -32.20 22.15 -5.37
N LYS A 263 -33.11 21.74 -4.48
CA LYS A 263 -33.07 22.15 -3.07
C LYS A 263 -32.02 21.34 -2.34
N ASP A 264 -30.88 21.96 -2.05
CA ASP A 264 -29.69 21.29 -1.49
C ASP A 264 -29.28 21.86 -0.11
N SER A 265 -30.20 22.51 0.61
CA SER A 265 -29.92 23.16 1.90
C SER A 265 -29.47 22.18 3.00
N ALA A 266 -29.97 20.93 2.98
CA ALA A 266 -29.60 19.89 3.94
C ALA A 266 -28.31 19.14 3.58
N VAL A 267 -27.82 19.29 2.35
CA VAL A 267 -26.63 18.57 1.86
C VAL A 267 -25.36 19.12 2.53
N LYS A 268 -24.50 18.22 2.99
CA LYS A 268 -23.21 18.54 3.65
C LYS A 268 -21.99 18.01 2.90
N GLY A 269 -22.19 17.20 1.87
CA GLY A 269 -21.15 16.72 0.96
C GLY A 269 -21.76 16.29 -0.37
N VAL A 270 -21.01 16.41 -1.46
CA VAL A 270 -21.45 15.99 -2.79
C VAL A 270 -20.39 15.07 -3.40
N VAL A 271 -20.83 13.96 -3.99
CA VAL A 271 -20.00 13.09 -4.84
C VAL A 271 -20.54 13.14 -6.27
N LEU A 272 -19.71 13.53 -7.22
CA LEU A 272 -20.04 13.53 -8.64
C LEU A 272 -19.43 12.30 -9.30
N SER A 273 -20.23 11.48 -9.99
CA SER A 273 -19.70 10.46 -10.89
C SER A 273 -19.60 11.06 -12.29
N LEU A 274 -18.39 11.37 -12.74
CA LEU A 274 -18.06 12.06 -13.98
C LEU A 274 -17.68 11.09 -15.11
N TYR A 275 -17.57 11.59 -16.34
CA TYR A 275 -17.20 10.77 -17.50
C TYR A 275 -15.68 10.56 -17.57
N GLY A 276 -15.25 9.35 -17.97
CA GLY A 276 -13.85 9.05 -18.27
C GLY A 276 -12.91 9.49 -17.16
N THR A 277 -11.92 10.31 -17.50
CA THR A 277 -10.90 10.82 -16.58
C THR A 277 -11.36 12.02 -15.73
N GLY A 278 -12.67 12.29 -15.60
CA GLY A 278 -13.19 13.40 -14.79
C GLY A 278 -13.85 14.53 -15.58
N ASN A 279 -14.41 14.23 -16.76
CA ASN A 279 -15.06 15.22 -17.60
C ASN A 279 -16.55 15.41 -17.22
N ALA A 280 -17.01 16.65 -17.28
CA ALA A 280 -18.42 17.03 -17.16
C ALA A 280 -18.74 18.15 -18.15
N PRO A 281 -20.01 18.47 -18.45
CA PRO A 281 -20.38 19.60 -19.32
C PRO A 281 -20.11 20.98 -18.68
N ALA A 282 -18.84 21.28 -18.36
CA ALA A 282 -18.41 22.47 -17.65
C ALA A 282 -18.69 23.79 -18.39
N LYS A 283 -19.16 23.75 -19.64
CA LYS A 283 -19.64 24.94 -20.38
C LYS A 283 -21.02 25.41 -19.89
N GLN A 284 -21.82 24.53 -19.27
CA GLN A 284 -23.13 24.89 -18.72
C GLN A 284 -22.95 25.75 -17.47
N GLN A 285 -23.32 27.03 -17.54
CA GLN A 285 -23.06 27.97 -16.47
C GLN A 285 -23.83 27.62 -15.19
N ASN A 286 -25.10 27.19 -15.30
CA ASN A 286 -25.92 26.84 -14.15
C ASN A 286 -25.33 25.66 -13.36
N PHE A 287 -24.71 24.70 -14.04
CA PHE A 287 -23.97 23.62 -13.37
C PHE A 287 -22.76 24.15 -12.60
N ILE A 288 -21.97 25.05 -13.19
CA ILE A 288 -20.83 25.67 -12.50
C ILE A 288 -21.28 26.53 -11.32
N ASN A 289 -22.36 27.30 -11.48
CA ASN A 289 -22.97 28.07 -10.39
C ASN A 289 -23.40 27.14 -9.25
N TRP A 290 -24.08 26.04 -9.59
CA TRP A 290 -24.51 25.04 -8.61
C TRP A 290 -23.34 24.50 -7.78
N LEU A 291 -22.21 24.15 -8.42
CA LEU A 291 -20.98 23.72 -7.74
C LEU A 291 -20.40 24.83 -6.85
N GLN A 292 -20.32 26.05 -7.37
CA GLN A 292 -19.76 27.19 -6.66
C GLN A 292 -20.53 27.51 -5.37
N ARG A 293 -21.87 27.36 -5.37
CA ARG A 293 -22.71 27.54 -4.16
C ARG A 293 -22.30 26.59 -3.02
N PHE A 294 -21.89 25.36 -3.32
CA PHE A 294 -21.37 24.45 -2.29
C PHE A 294 -20.01 24.89 -1.77
N HIS A 295 -19.11 25.29 -2.67
CA HIS A 295 -17.79 25.77 -2.30
C HIS A 295 -17.87 26.98 -1.36
N GLU A 296 -18.74 27.95 -1.67
CA GLU A 296 -19.00 29.14 -0.85
C GLU A 296 -19.59 28.80 0.53
N ARG A 297 -20.37 27.71 0.62
CA ARG A 297 -20.87 27.16 1.89
C ARG A 297 -19.85 26.32 2.65
N GLY A 298 -18.65 26.12 2.11
CA GLY A 298 -17.61 25.26 2.69
C GLY A 298 -17.93 23.76 2.60
N ILE A 299 -18.83 23.36 1.69
CA ILE A 299 -19.22 21.97 1.46
C ILE A 299 -18.30 21.35 0.42
N ALA A 300 -17.80 20.15 0.72
CA ALA A 300 -16.92 19.41 -0.17
C ALA A 300 -17.70 18.80 -1.34
N VAL A 301 -17.20 19.04 -2.56
CA VAL A 301 -17.65 18.38 -3.79
C VAL A 301 -16.50 17.53 -4.31
N VAL A 302 -16.70 16.22 -4.38
CA VAL A 302 -15.67 15.24 -4.76
C VAL A 302 -16.06 14.55 -6.07
N ALA A 303 -15.14 14.46 -7.03
CA ALA A 303 -15.35 13.84 -8.31
C ALA A 303 -14.71 12.44 -8.38
N ALA A 304 -15.54 11.43 -8.64
CA ALA A 304 -15.14 10.08 -8.99
C ALA A 304 -15.49 9.78 -10.46
N SER A 305 -14.88 8.77 -11.06
CA SER A 305 -15.24 8.33 -12.40
C SER A 305 -16.48 7.43 -12.39
N GLN A 306 -17.29 7.50 -13.44
CA GLN A 306 -18.31 6.49 -13.74
C GLN A 306 -17.71 5.20 -14.32
N CYS A 307 -16.50 5.27 -14.87
CA CYS A 307 -15.79 4.11 -15.37
C CYS A 307 -15.30 3.26 -14.18
N LEU A 308 -15.46 1.94 -14.26
CA LEU A 308 -15.00 1.04 -13.20
C LEU A 308 -13.48 1.11 -13.02
N LYS A 309 -12.73 1.23 -14.12
CA LYS A 309 -11.27 1.30 -14.13
C LYS A 309 -10.77 2.66 -14.60
N GLY A 310 -9.66 3.11 -14.01
CA GLY A 310 -9.00 4.38 -14.30
C GLY A 310 -9.09 5.35 -13.12
N HIS A 311 -8.67 6.59 -13.36
CA HIS A 311 -8.58 7.63 -12.35
C HIS A 311 -9.04 8.99 -12.85
N VAL A 312 -9.47 9.84 -11.92
CA VAL A 312 -9.89 11.21 -12.19
C VAL A 312 -8.69 12.16 -12.20
N GLU A 313 -8.43 12.76 -13.36
CA GLU A 313 -7.40 13.77 -13.61
C GLU A 313 -8.03 15.08 -14.06
N LEU A 314 -8.42 15.91 -13.10
CA LEU A 314 -9.03 17.20 -13.43
C LEU A 314 -8.04 18.18 -14.09
N ASN A 315 -6.73 17.98 -13.95
CA ASN A 315 -5.70 18.83 -14.56
C ASN A 315 -5.41 18.52 -16.04
N ALA A 316 -5.88 17.38 -16.56
CA ALA A 316 -5.48 16.89 -17.90
C ALA A 316 -6.17 17.62 -19.07
N TYR A 317 -7.36 18.19 -18.85
CA TYR A 317 -8.18 18.82 -19.89
C TYR A 317 -8.76 20.16 -19.43
N ALA A 318 -8.98 21.09 -20.37
CA ALA A 318 -9.56 22.41 -20.09
C ALA A 318 -10.91 22.37 -19.36
N VAL A 319 -11.69 21.29 -19.57
CA VAL A 319 -12.97 21.04 -18.91
C VAL A 319 -12.78 20.73 -17.42
N GLY A 320 -11.80 19.88 -17.08
CA GLY A 320 -11.47 19.54 -15.69
C GLY A 320 -10.88 20.72 -14.93
N ALA A 321 -10.07 21.55 -15.59
CA ALA A 321 -9.49 22.76 -15.00
C ALA A 321 -10.57 23.73 -14.50
N ARG A 322 -11.72 23.81 -15.19
CA ARG A 322 -12.85 24.63 -14.74
C ARG A 322 -13.50 24.05 -13.48
N LEU A 323 -13.62 22.74 -13.35
CA LEU A 323 -14.15 22.10 -12.13
C LEU A 323 -13.22 22.35 -10.93
N LEU A 324 -11.91 22.25 -11.14
CA LEU A 324 -10.92 22.60 -10.11
C LEU A 324 -11.00 24.06 -9.67
N SER A 325 -11.21 24.99 -10.61
CA SER A 325 -11.32 26.42 -10.29
C SER A 325 -12.51 26.76 -9.37
N VAL A 326 -13.54 25.92 -9.35
CA VAL A 326 -14.69 26.05 -8.42
C VAL A 326 -14.59 25.11 -7.21
N GLY A 327 -13.40 24.55 -6.97
CA GLY A 327 -13.09 23.80 -5.76
C GLY A 327 -13.54 22.34 -5.73
N VAL A 328 -13.79 21.72 -6.90
CA VAL A 328 -14.03 20.27 -6.97
C VAL A 328 -12.76 19.50 -6.66
N ILE A 329 -12.88 18.48 -5.80
CA ILE A 329 -11.79 17.63 -5.32
C ILE A 329 -11.75 16.36 -6.17
N SER A 330 -10.57 15.90 -6.60
CA SER A 330 -10.45 14.59 -7.26
C SER A 330 -10.46 13.45 -6.24
N ALA A 331 -11.19 12.37 -6.55
CA ALA A 331 -11.11 11.11 -5.81
C ALA A 331 -10.00 10.17 -6.32
N GLY A 332 -9.19 10.59 -7.30
CA GLY A 332 -8.19 9.72 -7.93
C GLY A 332 -8.84 8.49 -8.57
N ASP A 333 -8.33 7.30 -8.25
CA ASP A 333 -8.84 6.00 -8.70
C ASP A 333 -9.74 5.30 -7.68
N MET A 334 -10.28 6.04 -6.69
CA MET A 334 -11.22 5.50 -5.73
C MET A 334 -12.52 5.04 -6.39
N THR A 335 -13.11 3.99 -5.82
CA THR A 335 -14.48 3.58 -6.16
C THR A 335 -15.49 4.59 -5.61
N VAL A 336 -16.74 4.56 -6.10
CA VAL A 336 -17.80 5.45 -5.58
C VAL A 336 -18.11 5.10 -4.12
N GLU A 337 -18.11 3.80 -3.79
CA GLU A 337 -18.29 3.27 -2.44
C GLU A 337 -17.27 3.86 -1.47
N ALA A 338 -15.99 3.80 -1.85
CA ALA A 338 -14.91 4.36 -1.05
C ALA A 338 -14.98 5.88 -0.97
N THR A 339 -15.38 6.56 -2.05
CA THR A 339 -15.47 8.03 -2.11
C THR A 339 -16.54 8.55 -1.16
N VAL A 340 -17.74 7.97 -1.22
CA VAL A 340 -18.87 8.33 -0.36
C VAL A 340 -18.54 8.06 1.11
N THR A 341 -18.00 6.88 1.42
CA THR A 341 -17.69 6.49 2.80
C THR A 341 -16.50 7.25 3.38
N LYS A 342 -15.47 7.57 2.59
CA LYS A 342 -14.37 8.46 3.01
C LYS A 342 -14.88 9.85 3.30
N LEU A 343 -15.71 10.43 2.42
CA LEU A 343 -16.28 11.75 2.65
C LEU A 343 -17.16 11.78 3.91
N SER A 344 -18.01 10.77 4.07
CA SER A 344 -18.85 10.57 5.27
C SER A 344 -18.03 10.50 6.55
N TYR A 345 -16.94 9.73 6.53
CA TYR A 345 -16.00 9.63 7.64
C TYR A 345 -15.34 10.97 7.96
N LEU A 346 -14.78 11.67 6.97
CA LEU A 346 -14.07 12.92 7.18
C LEU A 346 -14.98 14.05 7.69
N LEU A 347 -16.22 14.12 7.18
CA LEU A 347 -17.25 15.03 7.68
C LEU A 347 -17.68 14.66 9.12
N GLY A 348 -17.87 13.37 9.40
CA GLY A 348 -18.13 12.86 10.76
C GLY A 348 -16.99 13.13 11.75
N ARG A 349 -15.76 13.27 11.25
CA ARG A 349 -14.60 13.74 12.03
C ARG A 349 -14.58 15.25 12.26
N GLY A 350 -15.50 16.01 11.66
CA GLY A 350 -15.58 17.46 11.79
C GLY A 350 -14.45 18.19 11.08
N LEU A 351 -13.89 17.62 10.01
CA LEU A 351 -12.79 18.24 9.27
C LEU A 351 -13.29 19.39 8.39
N SER A 352 -12.48 20.44 8.29
CA SER A 352 -12.74 21.56 7.37
C SER A 352 -12.57 21.15 5.90
N LEU A 353 -13.18 21.90 4.98
CA LEU A 353 -13.06 21.68 3.53
C LEU A 353 -11.60 21.52 3.07
N LYS A 354 -10.69 22.36 3.59
CA LYS A 354 -9.26 22.29 3.28
C LYS A 354 -8.62 20.98 3.76
N GLN A 355 -9.01 20.49 4.93
CA GLN A 355 -8.52 19.21 5.45
C GLN A 355 -9.11 18.03 4.69
N ILE A 356 -10.39 18.11 4.30
CA ILE A 356 -11.05 17.09 3.47
C ILE A 356 -10.35 16.99 2.12
N SER A 357 -10.13 18.13 1.44
CA SER A 357 -9.40 18.17 0.17
C SER A 357 -8.04 17.48 0.26
N ARG A 358 -7.22 17.87 1.26
CA ARG A 358 -5.92 17.23 1.52
C ARG A 358 -6.03 15.74 1.86
N ALA A 359 -7.07 15.32 2.59
CA ALA A 359 -7.26 13.92 2.91
C ALA A 359 -7.62 13.07 1.68
N PHE A 360 -8.25 13.66 0.66
CA PHE A 360 -8.53 13.00 -0.62
C PHE A 360 -7.29 12.86 -1.51
N GLU A 361 -6.26 13.70 -1.31
CA GLU A 361 -4.97 13.60 -2.01
C GLU A 361 -4.07 12.46 -1.49
N MET A 362 -4.42 11.83 -0.36
CA MET A 362 -3.62 10.79 0.28
C MET A 362 -4.45 9.53 0.56
N SER A 363 -3.75 8.41 0.66
CA SER A 363 -4.31 7.13 1.05
C SER A 363 -4.39 7.03 2.56
N LEU A 364 -5.61 6.87 3.09
CA LEU A 364 -5.81 6.62 4.52
C LEU A 364 -5.76 5.13 4.85
N ARG A 365 -6.23 4.29 3.93
CA ARG A 365 -6.49 2.85 4.10
C ARG A 365 -6.21 2.04 2.83
N GLY A 366 -5.47 2.59 1.88
CA GLY A 366 -5.19 1.93 0.60
C GLY A 366 -6.31 2.08 -0.44
N GLU A 367 -7.26 2.99 -0.23
CA GLU A 367 -8.44 3.26 -1.07
C GLU A 367 -8.12 3.97 -2.39
N VAL A 368 -7.02 4.73 -2.43
CA VAL A 368 -6.56 5.50 -3.58
C VAL A 368 -5.09 5.18 -3.83
N THR A 369 -4.69 5.15 -5.10
CA THR A 369 -3.30 5.00 -5.48
C THR A 369 -2.63 6.36 -5.36
N GLU A 370 -1.69 6.48 -4.42
CA GLU A 370 -0.95 7.72 -4.24
C GLU A 370 -0.09 7.98 -5.48
N SER A 371 -0.27 9.14 -6.10
CA SER A 371 0.67 9.63 -7.09
C SER A 371 1.97 9.94 -6.35
N ASN A 372 3.10 9.36 -6.78
CA ASN A 372 4.43 9.64 -6.23
C ASN A 372 4.84 11.11 -6.51
N GLY A 373 4.21 12.06 -5.81
CA GLY A 373 4.41 13.50 -5.90
C GLY A 373 4.39 14.11 -4.51
N ASN A 374 5.51 14.74 -4.13
CA ASN A 374 5.75 15.52 -2.91
C ASN A 374 6.02 14.78 -1.58
N GLU A 375 7.22 14.18 -1.46
CA GLU A 375 7.87 14.02 -0.15
C GLU A 375 8.30 15.37 0.48
N ASP A 376 8.32 16.48 -0.27
CA ASP A 376 8.66 17.81 0.30
C ASP A 376 7.56 18.43 1.17
N VAL A 377 6.38 17.83 1.21
CA VAL A 377 5.39 18.22 2.23
C VAL A 377 5.64 17.43 3.53
N PHE A 378 6.41 16.31 3.52
CA PHE A 378 6.68 15.47 4.69
C PHE A 378 7.54 16.12 5.78
N ARG A 379 8.34 17.13 5.44
CA ARG A 379 9.06 17.94 6.44
C ARG A 379 8.21 19.03 7.11
N GLY A 380 6.99 19.27 6.62
CA GLY A 380 5.96 20.06 7.31
C GLY A 380 4.85 19.22 7.98
N PHE A 381 4.87 17.89 7.84
CA PHE A 381 3.72 17.01 8.10
C PHE A 381 3.65 16.33 9.47
N ALA A 382 4.57 16.60 10.39
CA ALA A 382 4.38 16.17 11.80
C ALA A 382 3.07 16.73 12.40
N GLY A 383 2.55 17.82 11.82
CA GLY A 383 1.33 18.48 12.26
C GLY A 383 0.00 17.77 11.93
N VAL A 384 -0.12 16.94 10.87
CA VAL A 384 -1.46 16.38 10.50
C VAL A 384 -1.80 15.11 11.29
N ALA A 385 -0.82 14.23 11.51
CA ALA A 385 -0.97 13.11 12.44
C ALA A 385 -1.15 13.59 13.90
N GLN A 386 -0.61 14.76 14.26
CA GLN A 386 -0.90 15.44 15.53
C GLN A 386 -2.20 16.26 15.54
N LEU A 387 -2.68 16.79 14.40
CA LEU A 387 -3.92 17.59 14.33
C LEU A 387 -5.18 16.74 14.56
N ILE A 388 -5.10 15.44 14.29
CA ILE A 388 -6.17 14.48 14.61
C ILE A 388 -6.28 14.27 16.14
N MET A 389 -5.28 14.66 16.93
CA MET A 389 -5.44 14.92 18.36
C MET A 389 -5.90 16.37 18.58
N VAL A 390 -7.21 16.60 18.48
CA VAL A 390 -7.80 17.87 18.93
C VAL A 390 -7.44 18.08 20.41
N LYS A 391 -6.62 19.10 20.68
CA LYS A 391 -6.48 19.69 22.02
C LYS A 391 -7.89 19.99 22.52
N ARG A 392 -8.28 19.38 23.65
CA ARG A 392 -9.47 19.74 24.41
C ARG A 392 -9.48 21.25 24.65
N ARG A 393 -10.18 22.02 23.81
CA ARG A 393 -10.65 23.36 24.18
C ARG A 393 -11.75 23.14 25.21
N LYS A 394 -11.57 23.71 26.40
CA LYS A 394 -12.67 23.88 27.36
C LYS A 394 -13.75 24.71 26.67
N VAL A 395 -14.80 24.05 26.19
CA VAL A 395 -16.04 24.72 25.81
C VAL A 395 -16.73 25.12 27.12
N PRO A 396 -17.22 26.37 27.27
CA PRO A 396 -18.02 26.75 28.42
C PRO A 396 -19.28 25.89 28.44
N THR A 397 -19.55 25.26 29.58
CA THR A 397 -20.79 24.50 29.81
C THR A 397 -21.98 25.44 29.67
N LYS A 398 -22.68 25.38 28.52
CA LYS A 398 -24.12 25.64 28.50
C LYS A 398 -24.79 24.35 28.94
N GLU A 399 -25.56 24.44 30.01
CA GLU A 399 -26.42 23.36 30.50
C GLU A 399 -27.33 22.89 29.36
N PRO A 400 -27.47 21.56 29.14
CA PRO A 400 -28.39 21.05 28.15
C PRO A 400 -29.83 21.28 28.61
N GLU A 401 -30.69 21.77 27.71
CA GLU A 401 -32.14 21.77 27.92
C GLU A 401 -32.61 20.31 28.14
N GLU A 402 -33.26 20.08 29.28
CA GLU A 402 -33.83 18.78 29.66
C GLU A 402 -34.98 18.39 28.72
N PRO A 403 -35.12 17.10 28.36
CA PRO A 403 -36.30 16.63 27.64
C PRO A 403 -37.52 16.73 28.56
N LYS A 404 -38.66 17.19 28.03
CA LYS A 404 -39.93 17.31 28.77
C LYS A 404 -40.26 16.01 29.52
N GLU A 405 -40.17 16.04 30.84
CA GLU A 405 -40.57 14.94 31.72
C GLU A 405 -42.11 14.77 31.71
N GLU A 406 -42.57 13.51 31.61
CA GLU A 406 -43.96 13.15 31.92
C GLU A 406 -44.24 13.37 33.42
N ASP A 407 -45.40 13.95 33.74
CA ASP A 407 -45.80 14.32 35.10
C ASP A 407 -45.78 13.10 36.06
N PRO A 408 -44.90 13.10 37.09
CA PRO A 408 -44.79 12.03 38.09
C PRO A 408 -46.07 11.80 38.91
N SER A 409 -47.04 12.71 38.87
CA SER A 409 -48.33 12.60 39.53
C SER A 409 -49.16 11.40 39.03
N GLN A 410 -48.98 10.98 37.79
CA GLN A 410 -49.74 9.91 37.13
C GLN A 410 -49.17 8.49 37.35
N TRP A 411 -48.05 8.36 38.08
CA TRP A 411 -47.34 7.10 38.19
C TRP A 411 -47.93 6.19 39.28
N SER A 412 -48.10 4.92 38.95
CA SER A 412 -48.45 3.89 39.94
C SER A 412 -47.36 3.75 41.02
N ARG A 413 -47.76 3.31 42.23
CA ARG A 413 -46.81 3.02 43.34
C ARG A 413 -45.69 2.05 42.93
N GLY A 414 -45.96 1.14 41.98
CA GLY A 414 -44.98 0.21 41.42
C GLY A 414 -43.92 0.87 40.55
N GLN A 415 -44.32 1.83 39.70
CA GLN A 415 -43.40 2.58 38.82
C GLN A 415 -42.47 3.49 39.62
N ARG A 416 -42.99 4.17 40.65
CA ARG A 416 -42.17 5.01 41.56
C ARG A 416 -41.09 4.19 42.29
N LYS A 417 -41.44 3.01 42.80
CA LYS A 417 -40.45 2.10 43.45
C LYS A 417 -39.39 1.58 42.47
N ARG A 418 -39.75 1.32 41.20
CA ARG A 418 -38.79 0.87 40.18
C ARG A 418 -37.80 1.97 39.79
N ARG A 419 -38.23 3.24 39.65
CA ARG A 419 -37.33 4.37 39.36
C ARG A 419 -36.33 4.61 40.48
N VAL A 420 -36.78 4.64 41.74
CA VAL A 420 -35.88 4.80 42.91
C VAL A 420 -34.83 3.67 42.97
N ARG A 421 -35.21 2.42 42.69
CA ARG A 421 -34.25 1.31 42.61
C ARG A 421 -33.26 1.45 41.45
N LYS A 422 -33.73 1.90 40.27
CA LYS A 422 -32.89 2.11 39.09
C LYS A 422 -31.88 3.24 39.32
N GLU A 423 -32.31 4.35 39.91
CA GLU A 423 -31.44 5.49 40.25
C GLU A 423 -30.40 5.14 41.32
N ALA A 424 -30.79 4.37 42.35
CA ALA A 424 -29.86 3.86 43.35
C ALA A 424 -28.81 2.92 42.73
N LEU A 425 -29.20 2.07 41.78
CA LEU A 425 -28.29 1.18 41.06
C LEU A 425 -27.32 1.95 40.15
N ILE A 426 -27.81 3.00 39.47
CA ILE A 426 -26.97 3.87 38.63
C ILE A 426 -25.94 4.60 39.48
N ARG A 427 -26.33 5.20 40.62
CA ARG A 427 -25.40 5.83 41.56
C ARG A 427 -24.35 4.85 42.09
N LYS A 428 -24.75 3.62 42.42
CA LYS A 428 -23.81 2.59 42.89
C LYS A 428 -22.80 2.19 41.81
N LYS A 429 -23.23 2.08 40.54
CA LYS A 429 -22.34 1.78 39.41
C LYS A 429 -21.39 2.94 39.09
N GLN A 430 -21.86 4.19 39.17
CA GLN A 430 -21.04 5.38 38.95
C GLN A 430 -19.94 5.52 40.02
N PHE A 431 -20.28 5.32 41.30
CA PHE A 431 -19.30 5.37 42.39
C PHE A 431 -18.23 4.28 42.29
N ALA A 432 -18.60 3.06 41.90
CA ALA A 432 -17.66 1.98 41.68
C ALA A 432 -16.70 2.27 40.50
N ALA A 433 -17.21 2.86 39.41
CA ALA A 433 -16.40 3.24 38.27
C ALA A 433 -15.38 4.36 38.61
N GLU A 434 -15.77 5.34 39.43
CA GLU A 434 -14.85 6.39 39.89
C GLU A 434 -13.72 5.85 40.79
N GLN A 435 -14.03 4.91 41.68
CA GLN A 435 -13.03 4.26 42.54
C GLN A 435 -11.96 3.51 41.73
N VAL A 436 -12.39 2.73 40.71
CA VAL A 436 -11.46 2.02 39.81
C VAL A 436 -10.61 2.99 39.00
N ARG A 437 -11.21 4.08 38.52
CA ARG A 437 -10.50 5.11 37.75
C ARG A 437 -9.45 5.85 38.59
N ALA A 438 -9.77 6.15 39.85
CA ALA A 438 -8.83 6.77 40.79
C ALA A 438 -7.64 5.83 41.12
N LYS A 439 -7.89 4.52 41.24
CA LYS A 439 -6.84 3.52 41.44
C LYS A 439 -5.90 3.43 40.24
N HIS A 440 -6.44 3.34 39.02
CA HIS A 440 -5.64 3.26 37.80
C HIS A 440 -4.81 4.52 37.54
N MET A 441 -5.31 5.72 37.89
CA MET A 441 -4.51 6.95 37.78
C MET A 441 -3.32 6.96 38.75
N LYS A 442 -3.51 6.54 40.01
CA LYS A 442 -2.40 6.46 40.98
C LYS A 442 -1.33 5.45 40.56
N GLU A 443 -1.72 4.32 39.97
CA GLU A 443 -0.79 3.32 39.45
C GLU A 443 -0.04 3.82 38.20
N ALA A 444 -0.71 4.56 37.32
CA ALA A 444 -0.08 5.18 36.15
C ALA A 444 0.95 6.25 36.54
N GLU A 445 0.62 7.14 37.48
CA GLU A 445 1.55 8.16 37.97
C GLU A 445 2.76 7.56 38.69
N ALA A 446 2.57 6.46 39.43
CA ALA A 446 3.68 5.76 40.08
C ALA A 446 4.62 5.09 39.06
N LYS A 447 4.07 4.55 37.97
CA LYS A 447 4.85 3.93 36.88
C LYS A 447 5.63 4.98 36.09
N ASP A 448 5.04 6.14 35.84
CA ASP A 448 5.68 7.23 35.12
C ASP A 448 6.85 7.83 35.93
N LYS A 449 6.66 8.03 37.24
CA LYS A 449 7.74 8.45 38.15
C LYS A 449 8.91 7.46 38.19
N ARG A 450 8.65 6.15 38.16
CA ARG A 450 9.70 5.12 38.10
C ARG A 450 10.48 5.15 36.79
N ASN A 451 9.79 5.34 35.66
CA ASN A 451 10.43 5.42 34.34
C ASN A 451 11.30 6.69 34.21
N VAL A 452 10.82 7.83 34.72
CA VAL A 452 11.60 9.08 34.74
C VAL A 452 12.86 8.94 35.61
N LEU A 453 12.75 8.28 36.78
CA LEU A 453 13.90 8.04 37.66
C LEU A 453 14.94 7.10 37.02
N ALA A 454 14.49 6.04 36.35
CA ALA A 454 15.36 5.10 35.65
C ALA A 454 16.10 5.77 34.47
N ASN A 455 15.41 6.64 33.72
CA ASN A 455 16.01 7.40 32.63
C ASN A 455 17.02 8.44 33.12
N LEU A 456 16.75 9.11 34.26
CA LEU A 456 17.69 10.03 34.88
C LEU A 456 18.95 9.33 35.42
N GLN A 457 18.82 8.12 35.96
CA GLN A 457 19.96 7.30 36.39
C GLN A 457 20.79 6.80 35.21
N ALA A 458 20.14 6.39 34.11
CA ALA A 458 20.81 6.01 32.87
C ALA A 458 21.56 7.19 32.24
N LEU A 459 20.98 8.39 32.23
CA LEU A 459 21.65 9.60 31.74
C LEU A 459 22.88 9.97 32.59
N ARG A 460 22.80 9.79 33.92
CA ARG A 460 23.88 10.11 34.85
C ARG A 460 25.05 9.14 34.78
N GLY A 461 24.81 7.90 34.35
CA GLY A 461 25.85 6.90 34.06
C GLY A 461 26.62 7.19 32.77
N SER A 462 25.92 7.70 31.75
CA SER A 462 26.51 8.03 30.44
C SER A 462 27.31 9.33 30.42
N LEU A 463 27.12 10.22 31.41
CA LEU A 463 27.78 11.54 31.51
C LEU A 463 29.04 11.55 32.41
N LYS A 464 29.50 10.39 32.91
CA LYS A 464 30.63 10.28 33.85
C LYS A 464 31.91 9.61 33.32
N LEU A 465 32.00 9.38 32.01
CA LEU A 465 33.21 8.86 31.37
C LEU A 465 33.68 9.84 30.28
N ASP A 466 34.26 10.94 30.73
CA ASP A 466 35.30 11.67 30.02
C ASP A 466 35.82 12.72 30.99
N LEU A 467 37.01 12.47 31.54
CA LEU A 467 37.97 13.40 32.15
C LEU A 467 38.93 12.57 33.03
N GLN A 468 40.06 12.14 32.47
CA GLN A 468 41.42 12.26 33.06
C GLN A 468 42.46 11.39 32.33
N ASP A 469 43.33 12.12 31.61
CA ASP A 469 44.79 12.07 31.64
C ASP A 469 45.63 10.99 30.90
N ASP A 470 46.79 11.51 30.47
CA ASP A 470 47.70 11.10 29.41
C ASP A 470 48.70 9.96 29.75
N ASN A 471 49.35 9.49 28.66
CA ASN A 471 50.66 8.82 28.60
C ASN A 471 50.80 7.35 29.03
N ALA A 472 50.94 6.45 28.04
CA ALA A 472 52.15 5.61 27.87
C ALA A 472 52.08 4.79 26.58
N LYS A 473 52.97 5.15 25.64
CA LYS A 473 53.41 4.30 24.53
C LYS A 473 54.19 3.12 25.11
N ASP A 474 53.73 1.90 24.87
CA ASP A 474 54.52 0.78 24.35
C ASP A 474 53.80 -0.56 24.58
N ARG A 475 53.00 -0.94 23.59
CA ARG A 475 52.56 -2.33 23.33
C ARG A 475 51.95 -2.49 21.92
N LYS A 476 52.29 -1.59 20.99
CA LYS A 476 52.00 -1.72 19.56
C LYS A 476 53.24 -2.32 18.91
N HIS A 477 53.31 -3.66 18.78
CA HIS A 477 53.97 -4.32 17.63
C HIS A 477 53.91 -5.86 17.62
N LYS A 478 52.94 -6.51 18.28
CA LYS A 478 52.76 -7.98 18.12
C LYS A 478 51.33 -8.52 18.04
N LYS A 479 50.31 -7.66 18.13
CA LYS A 479 48.88 -8.06 18.00
C LYS A 479 48.23 -7.63 16.66
N LEU A 480 48.98 -7.01 15.75
CA LEU A 480 48.48 -6.44 14.49
C LEU A 480 48.62 -7.33 13.24
N ARG A 481 49.04 -8.60 13.38
CA ARG A 481 49.18 -9.54 12.25
C ARG A 481 48.16 -10.70 12.23
N LYS A 482 47.24 -10.79 13.18
CA LYS A 482 46.19 -11.85 13.24
C LYS A 482 44.74 -11.35 13.22
N LEU A 483 44.51 -10.09 12.86
CA LEU A 483 43.16 -9.50 12.71
C LEU A 483 42.87 -8.99 11.29
N ALA A 484 43.69 -9.35 10.31
CA ALA A 484 43.52 -9.01 8.89
C ALA A 484 42.68 -10.06 8.11
N ALA A 485 41.80 -10.79 8.79
CA ALA A 485 40.85 -11.71 8.17
C ALA A 485 39.49 -11.56 8.86
N LYS A 486 38.81 -10.44 8.57
CA LYS A 486 37.37 -10.22 8.74
C LYS A 486 37.04 -8.85 8.13
N PRO A 487 36.13 -8.75 7.14
CA PRO A 487 35.77 -7.45 6.58
C PRO A 487 35.10 -6.61 7.66
N LYS A 488 35.57 -5.38 7.86
CA LYS A 488 34.98 -4.40 8.77
C LYS A 488 33.61 -3.98 8.25
N SER A 489 32.56 -4.51 8.87
CA SER A 489 31.16 -4.13 8.68
C SER A 489 30.84 -2.75 9.28
N ARG A 490 31.41 -1.68 8.74
CA ARG A 490 31.10 -0.31 9.20
C ARG A 490 30.81 0.67 8.06
N ALA A 491 30.14 0.15 7.02
CA ALA A 491 29.47 0.91 5.96
C ALA A 491 28.00 0.45 5.76
N ALA A 492 27.42 -0.26 6.73
CA ALA A 492 26.07 -0.86 6.63
C ALA A 492 24.95 -0.04 7.32
N GLN A 493 25.15 1.26 7.51
CA GLN A 493 24.14 2.15 8.11
C GLN A 493 23.83 3.33 7.16
N HIS A 494 23.11 3.03 6.07
CA HIS A 494 22.20 3.92 5.29
C HIS A 494 21.87 3.36 3.89
N LYS A 495 21.67 2.04 3.73
CA LYS A 495 20.99 1.51 2.53
C LYS A 495 19.48 1.54 2.79
N GLN A 496 18.88 2.72 2.64
CA GLN A 496 17.43 2.82 2.47
C GLN A 496 17.15 2.30 1.06
N ASN A 497 16.44 1.16 0.94
CA ASN A 497 16.17 0.50 -0.34
C ASN A 497 15.36 1.45 -1.24
N LEU A 498 16.01 2.19 -2.15
CA LEU A 498 15.30 3.01 -3.15
C LEU A 498 14.41 2.16 -4.06
N ARG A 499 14.63 0.83 -4.11
CA ARG A 499 13.74 -0.16 -4.74
C ARG A 499 12.32 -0.17 -4.13
N GLU A 500 12.19 0.17 -2.85
CA GLU A 500 10.92 0.18 -2.10
C GLU A 500 10.23 1.57 -2.14
N VAL A 501 10.96 2.63 -2.52
CA VAL A 501 10.51 4.02 -2.41
C VAL A 501 10.11 4.62 -3.78
N LEU A 502 10.63 4.08 -4.89
CA LEU A 502 10.29 4.54 -6.25
C LEU A 502 9.86 3.35 -7.11
N GLN A 503 8.58 3.29 -7.48
CA GLN A 503 8.11 2.39 -8.53
C GLN A 503 8.78 2.79 -9.84
N TYR A 504 9.51 1.87 -10.48
CA TYR A 504 10.18 2.15 -11.74
C TYR A 504 9.17 2.51 -12.83
N LYS A 505 9.43 3.57 -13.59
CA LYS A 505 8.47 4.13 -14.56
C LYS A 505 8.92 3.99 -16.02
N SER A 506 10.21 4.04 -16.27
CA SER A 506 10.80 3.74 -17.57
C SER A 506 12.28 3.42 -17.42
N ILE A 507 12.85 2.80 -18.45
CA ILE A 507 14.28 2.53 -18.56
C ILE A 507 14.73 3.10 -19.91
N LEU A 508 15.42 4.23 -19.87
CA LEU A 508 15.99 4.88 -21.05
C LEU A 508 17.49 4.66 -21.08
N CYS A 509 18.01 4.29 -22.24
CA CYS A 509 19.40 3.92 -22.43
C CYS A 509 20.00 4.76 -23.57
N VAL A 510 21.24 5.16 -23.39
CA VAL A 510 21.97 6.02 -24.33
C VAL A 510 23.00 5.17 -25.04
N ALA A 511 22.86 5.00 -26.35
CA ALA A 511 23.86 4.29 -27.12
C ALA A 511 25.16 5.11 -27.21
N LYS A 512 26.30 4.46 -26.89
CA LYS A 512 27.67 5.00 -27.02
C LYS A 512 27.81 6.46 -26.53
N ASN A 513 28.16 6.64 -25.25
CA ASN A 513 28.41 7.95 -24.68
C ASN A 513 29.86 8.17 -24.20
N PHE A 514 30.81 7.34 -24.62
CA PHE A 514 32.21 7.47 -24.20
C PHE A 514 33.14 7.65 -25.40
N ALA A 515 34.19 8.46 -25.19
CA ALA A 515 35.21 8.70 -26.20
C ALA A 515 36.20 7.53 -26.27
N ASN A 516 36.62 7.18 -27.49
CA ASN A 516 37.66 6.19 -27.75
C ASN A 516 39.07 6.77 -27.59
N SER A 517 39.21 8.09 -27.69
CA SER A 517 40.48 8.80 -27.49
C SER A 517 40.29 10.18 -26.87
N LYS A 518 41.38 10.75 -26.32
CA LYS A 518 41.38 12.13 -25.79
C LYS A 518 41.15 13.17 -26.89
N GLU A 519 41.59 12.88 -28.11
CA GLU A 519 41.35 13.70 -29.30
C GLU A 519 39.87 13.69 -29.70
N GLU A 520 39.20 12.52 -29.68
CA GLU A 520 37.75 12.41 -29.92
C GLU A 520 36.97 13.22 -28.87
N LEU A 521 37.37 13.10 -27.60
CA LEU A 521 36.74 13.83 -26.49
C LEU A 521 36.86 15.35 -26.66
N LYS A 522 38.05 15.86 -27.00
CA LYS A 522 38.27 17.31 -27.24
C LYS A 522 37.44 17.83 -28.40
N THR A 523 37.36 17.04 -29.48
CA THR A 523 36.62 17.42 -30.70
C THR A 523 35.11 17.42 -30.48
N HIS A 524 34.57 16.48 -29.70
CA HIS A 524 33.14 16.44 -29.38
C HIS A 524 32.74 17.51 -28.38
N ARG A 525 33.58 17.81 -27.37
CA ARG A 525 33.30 18.89 -26.42
C ARG A 525 33.20 20.27 -27.07
N SER A 526 33.94 20.53 -28.15
CA SER A 526 33.82 21.78 -28.90
C SER A 526 32.57 21.85 -29.79
N LYS A 527 31.86 20.72 -29.96
CA LYS A 527 30.65 20.58 -30.80
C LYS A 527 29.53 19.83 -30.06
N LEU A 528 29.36 20.12 -28.77
CA LEU A 528 28.48 19.35 -27.89
C LEU A 528 27.05 19.22 -28.47
N THR A 529 26.48 20.32 -28.97
CA THR A 529 25.13 20.36 -29.55
C THR A 529 24.95 19.41 -30.75
N GLU A 530 25.94 19.30 -31.64
CA GLU A 530 25.90 18.43 -32.82
C GLU A 530 26.09 16.94 -32.44
N SER A 531 26.81 16.68 -31.35
CA SER A 531 26.98 15.33 -30.80
C SER A 531 25.70 14.78 -30.18
N MET A 532 24.80 15.64 -29.70
CA MET A 532 23.54 15.25 -29.06
C MET A 532 22.49 14.77 -30.06
N GLU A 533 22.33 15.46 -31.19
CA GLU A 533 21.35 15.09 -32.22
C GLU A 533 21.60 13.69 -32.82
N LYS A 534 22.82 13.17 -32.67
CA LYS A 534 23.24 11.86 -33.19
C LYS A 534 23.20 10.75 -32.14
N ALA A 535 22.89 11.05 -30.88
CA ALA A 535 22.80 10.05 -29.82
C ALA A 535 21.56 9.17 -30.01
N ILE A 536 21.77 7.86 -30.16
CA ILE A 536 20.65 6.91 -30.29
C ILE A 536 20.13 6.61 -28.89
N ILE A 537 18.86 6.94 -28.65
CA ILE A 537 18.15 6.60 -27.42
C ILE A 537 17.29 5.36 -27.68
N PHE A 538 17.34 4.40 -26.77
CA PHE A 538 16.48 3.22 -26.80
C PHE A 538 15.94 2.92 -25.41
N SER A 539 14.89 2.12 -25.33
CA SER A 539 14.28 1.72 -24.05
C SER A 539 14.41 0.22 -23.82
N LYS A 540 14.28 -0.17 -22.55
CA LYS A 540 14.15 -1.57 -22.14
C LYS A 540 12.82 -1.83 -21.44
N SER A 541 12.29 -3.04 -21.59
CA SER A 541 11.12 -3.51 -20.84
C SER A 541 11.43 -3.63 -19.36
N PHE A 542 10.45 -3.47 -18.47
CA PHE A 542 10.63 -3.72 -17.04
C PHE A 542 11.01 -5.16 -16.73
N THR A 543 10.56 -6.12 -17.55
CA THR A 543 10.94 -7.54 -17.44
C THR A 543 12.44 -7.77 -17.71
N SER A 544 13.16 -6.76 -18.23
CA SER A 544 14.62 -6.79 -18.34
C SER A 544 15.33 -6.63 -17.00
N LEU A 545 14.71 -6.00 -16.00
CA LEU A 545 15.34 -5.70 -14.71
C LEU A 545 15.40 -6.94 -13.82
N VAL A 546 16.62 -7.30 -13.41
CA VAL A 546 16.87 -8.36 -12.43
C VAL A 546 18.01 -7.96 -11.48
N PRO A 547 18.09 -8.49 -10.25
CA PRO A 547 19.22 -8.21 -9.37
C PRO A 547 20.54 -8.71 -9.98
N ILE A 548 21.57 -7.86 -9.99
CA ILE A 548 22.87 -8.17 -10.59
C ILE A 548 23.63 -9.28 -9.84
N GLU A 549 23.30 -9.50 -8.57
CA GLU A 549 23.90 -10.53 -7.71
C GLU A 549 23.41 -11.94 -8.07
N GLN A 550 22.33 -12.05 -8.84
CA GLN A 550 21.83 -13.35 -9.32
C GLN A 550 22.61 -13.81 -10.55
N PRO A 551 22.78 -15.13 -10.74
CA PRO A 551 23.36 -15.66 -11.97
C PRO A 551 22.57 -15.22 -13.22
N ILE A 552 23.29 -14.85 -14.27
CA ILE A 552 22.72 -14.44 -15.56
C ILE A 552 22.63 -15.68 -16.45
N SER A 553 21.40 -16.15 -16.68
CA SER A 553 21.13 -17.27 -17.59
C SER A 553 21.04 -16.77 -19.04
N LEU A 554 21.76 -17.43 -19.94
CA LEU A 554 21.70 -17.13 -21.37
C LEU A 554 20.43 -17.70 -22.02
N GLN A 555 19.77 -18.67 -21.38
CA GLN A 555 18.57 -19.37 -21.88
C GLN A 555 18.75 -19.86 -23.31
N GLN A 556 19.83 -20.60 -23.58
CA GLN A 556 20.20 -21.11 -24.90
C GLN A 556 20.52 -20.05 -25.97
N ARG A 557 20.53 -18.75 -25.62
CA ARG A 557 20.94 -17.69 -26.53
C ARG A 557 22.46 -17.70 -26.66
N THR A 558 22.95 -17.70 -27.89
CA THR A 558 24.37 -17.89 -28.14
C THR A 558 25.10 -16.57 -28.32
N ASP A 559 24.47 -15.49 -28.79
CA ASP A 559 25.16 -14.24 -29.19
C ASP A 559 24.85 -13.04 -28.28
N VAL A 560 24.94 -13.25 -26.96
CA VAL A 560 24.70 -12.22 -25.94
C VAL A 560 26.00 -11.49 -25.59
N TYR A 561 25.97 -10.16 -25.66
CA TYR A 561 27.08 -9.28 -25.33
C TYR A 561 26.76 -8.47 -24.08
N TYR A 562 27.79 -8.13 -23.30
CA TYR A 562 27.65 -7.32 -22.09
C TYR A 562 28.27 -5.94 -22.27
N GLU A 563 27.69 -4.97 -21.56
CA GLU A 563 28.17 -3.60 -21.45
C GLU A 563 27.86 -3.14 -20.01
N THR A 564 28.88 -2.74 -19.23
CA THR A 564 28.64 -2.27 -17.85
C THR A 564 28.46 -0.77 -17.85
N GLU A 565 27.36 -0.29 -17.26
CA GLU A 565 26.97 1.12 -17.29
C GLU A 565 26.69 1.68 -15.89
N LEU A 566 26.86 3.00 -15.76
CA LEU A 566 26.34 3.75 -14.63
C LEU A 566 24.85 4.00 -14.86
N ALA A 567 24.02 3.50 -13.94
CA ALA A 567 22.59 3.75 -13.91
C ALA A 567 22.26 4.90 -12.95
N LEU A 568 21.37 5.78 -13.37
CA LEU A 568 20.85 6.90 -12.60
C LEU A 568 19.37 6.69 -12.29
N LEU A 569 18.97 6.93 -11.05
CA LEU A 569 17.57 6.96 -10.65
C LEU A 569 17.12 8.42 -10.54
N ILE A 570 16.14 8.79 -11.34
CA ILE A 570 15.50 10.10 -11.26
C ILE A 570 14.62 10.14 -10.02
N ALA A 571 14.80 11.16 -9.17
CA ALA A 571 14.04 11.35 -7.93
C ALA A 571 13.17 12.61 -7.96
N LYS A 572 13.43 13.55 -8.87
CA LYS A 572 12.61 14.75 -9.08
C LYS A 572 12.20 14.84 -10.54
N THR A 573 10.97 15.29 -10.79
CA THR A 573 10.48 15.46 -12.17
C THR A 573 11.32 16.50 -12.91
N LEU A 574 11.80 16.14 -14.09
CA LEU A 574 12.37 17.05 -15.08
C LEU A 574 11.37 17.16 -16.24
N PRO A 575 10.64 18.27 -16.37
CA PRO A 575 9.61 18.43 -17.40
C PRO A 575 10.21 18.47 -18.81
N CYS A 576 9.47 17.91 -19.76
CA CYS A 576 9.78 18.11 -21.18
C CYS A 576 9.72 19.61 -21.51
N SER A 577 10.79 20.14 -22.10
CA SER A 577 10.89 21.56 -22.43
C SER A 577 11.73 21.76 -23.69
N VAL A 578 11.32 22.72 -24.53
CA VAL A 578 12.06 23.07 -25.74
C VAL A 578 13.43 23.62 -25.35
N GLY A 579 14.49 22.92 -25.72
CA GLY A 579 15.88 23.23 -25.33
C GLY A 579 16.39 22.44 -24.12
N GLY A 580 15.53 21.64 -23.46
CA GLY A 580 15.86 20.85 -22.28
C GLY A 580 15.87 21.65 -20.98
N CYS A 581 15.76 20.95 -19.86
CA CYS A 581 15.97 21.51 -18.52
C CYS A 581 17.41 21.98 -18.33
N ASP A 582 17.66 22.86 -17.37
CA ASP A 582 19.03 23.27 -17.04
C ASP A 582 19.88 22.04 -16.62
N PRO A 583 21.15 21.92 -17.08
CA PRO A 583 22.02 20.79 -16.71
C PRO A 583 22.28 20.65 -15.20
N GLN A 584 22.34 21.74 -14.44
CA GLN A 584 22.53 21.68 -12.99
C GLN A 584 21.26 21.20 -12.29
N ASP A 585 20.09 21.69 -12.72
CA ASP A 585 18.80 21.19 -12.23
C ASP A 585 18.64 19.70 -12.55
N SER A 586 19.08 19.29 -13.74
CA SER A 586 19.06 17.90 -14.18
C SER A 586 19.94 17.00 -13.30
N LEU A 587 21.12 17.46 -12.90
CA LEU A 587 21.99 16.76 -11.95
C LEU A 587 21.36 16.70 -10.55
N ALA A 588 20.74 17.79 -10.08
CA ALA A 588 20.09 17.87 -8.79
C ALA A 588 18.84 16.97 -8.67
N ALA A 589 18.29 16.52 -9.80
CA ALA A 589 17.15 15.62 -9.85
C ALA A 589 17.51 14.13 -9.68
N VAL A 590 18.78 13.75 -9.75
CA VAL A 590 19.23 12.37 -9.57
C VAL A 590 19.27 12.01 -8.08
N GLY A 591 18.56 10.95 -7.67
CA GLY A 591 18.50 10.50 -6.28
C GLY A 591 19.16 9.14 -5.99
N GLY A 592 19.63 8.44 -7.01
CA GLY A 592 20.28 7.15 -6.85
C GLY A 592 21.28 6.81 -7.96
N LEU A 593 22.32 6.07 -7.60
CA LEU A 593 23.31 5.49 -8.51
C LEU A 593 23.32 3.97 -8.38
N ALA A 594 23.46 3.25 -9.49
CA ALA A 594 23.63 1.79 -9.48
C ALA A 594 24.58 1.34 -10.59
N VAL A 595 25.12 0.12 -10.44
CA VAL A 595 25.79 -0.60 -11.52
C VAL A 595 24.73 -1.35 -12.31
N ALA A 596 24.70 -1.20 -13.63
CA ALA A 596 23.82 -1.96 -14.50
C ALA A 596 24.59 -2.64 -15.62
N LEU A 597 24.01 -3.71 -16.16
CA LEU A 597 24.45 -4.36 -17.37
C LEU A 597 23.47 -4.06 -18.51
N ASP A 598 23.98 -3.54 -19.62
CA ASP A 598 23.26 -3.51 -20.88
C ASP A 598 23.57 -4.77 -21.72
N LEU A 599 22.74 -5.82 -21.54
CA LEU A 599 22.87 -7.03 -22.34
C LEU A 599 22.24 -6.86 -23.71
N THR A 600 22.96 -7.30 -24.74
CA THR A 600 22.56 -7.15 -26.14
C THR A 600 22.60 -8.48 -26.88
N LEU A 601 21.54 -8.82 -27.60
CA LEU A 601 21.56 -9.87 -28.62
C LEU A 601 22.14 -9.32 -29.91
N LYS A 602 23.39 -9.67 -30.21
CA LYS A 602 24.17 -8.97 -31.25
C LYS A 602 23.74 -9.38 -32.65
N ASP A 603 23.45 -10.65 -32.85
CA ASP A 603 22.77 -11.20 -34.02
C ASP A 603 21.46 -10.46 -34.32
N VAL A 604 20.56 -10.34 -33.35
CA VAL A 604 19.27 -9.64 -33.48
C VAL A 604 19.49 -8.15 -33.77
N GLN A 605 20.45 -7.52 -33.11
CA GLN A 605 20.79 -6.11 -33.36
C GLN A 605 21.25 -5.89 -34.80
N ASN A 606 22.11 -6.77 -35.31
CA ASN A 606 22.63 -6.68 -36.68
C ASN A 606 21.50 -6.91 -37.71
N SER A 607 20.62 -7.88 -37.47
CA SER A 607 19.43 -8.11 -38.29
C SER A 607 18.49 -6.90 -38.29
N CYS A 608 18.23 -6.28 -37.14
CA CYS A 608 17.42 -5.05 -37.06
C CYS A 608 18.05 -3.91 -37.87
N LYS A 609 19.38 -3.70 -37.75
CA LYS A 609 20.09 -2.66 -38.50
C LYS A 609 20.00 -2.85 -40.02
N ALA A 610 20.12 -4.09 -40.50
CA ALA A 610 20.07 -4.41 -41.92
C ALA A 610 18.73 -4.02 -42.59
N VAL A 611 17.64 -4.02 -41.82
CA VAL A 611 16.30 -3.66 -42.31
C VAL A 611 15.82 -2.27 -41.84
N GLY A 612 16.71 -1.47 -41.23
CA GLY A 612 16.34 -0.17 -40.65
C GLY A 612 15.36 -0.25 -39.47
N GLY A 613 15.25 -1.42 -38.83
CA GLY A 613 14.37 -1.66 -37.70
C GLY A 613 14.96 -1.17 -36.36
N SER A 614 14.08 -1.01 -35.36
CA SER A 614 14.48 -0.52 -34.04
C SER A 614 15.14 -1.59 -33.16
N TRP A 615 15.85 -1.15 -32.11
CA TRP A 615 16.76 -1.97 -31.30
C TRP A 615 16.08 -2.66 -30.12
N GLU A 616 14.80 -2.44 -29.83
CA GLU A 616 14.13 -2.91 -28.62
C GLU A 616 14.15 -4.44 -28.52
N LYS A 617 14.02 -5.17 -29.62
CA LYS A 617 14.10 -6.65 -29.61
C LYS A 617 15.48 -7.16 -29.21
N ALA A 618 16.54 -6.43 -29.58
CA ALA A 618 17.91 -6.82 -29.30
C ALA A 618 18.38 -6.36 -27.90
N LYS A 619 17.82 -5.25 -27.40
CA LYS A 619 18.25 -4.59 -26.15
C LYS A 619 17.29 -4.82 -24.97
N GLY A 620 16.00 -5.03 -25.23
CA GLY A 620 14.93 -5.06 -24.23
C GLY A 620 14.31 -6.44 -23.97
N PHE A 621 15.01 -7.53 -24.29
CA PHE A 621 14.54 -8.89 -23.97
C PHE A 621 14.53 -9.14 -22.45
N ASP A 622 13.77 -10.13 -22.00
CA ASP A 622 13.64 -10.44 -20.58
C ASP A 622 15.01 -10.67 -19.92
N ARG A 623 15.18 -10.10 -18.73
CA ARG A 623 16.41 -10.15 -17.92
C ARG A 623 17.66 -9.52 -18.58
N SER A 624 17.51 -8.72 -19.63
CA SER A 624 18.63 -8.05 -20.33
C SER A 624 19.24 -6.85 -19.59
N SER A 625 18.71 -6.47 -18.43
CA SER A 625 19.16 -5.34 -17.63
C SER A 625 19.42 -5.70 -16.15
N PRO A 626 20.37 -6.62 -15.85
CA PRO A 626 20.80 -6.83 -14.47
C PRO A 626 21.30 -5.53 -13.82
N ILE A 627 20.84 -5.22 -12.61
CA ILE A 627 21.15 -3.97 -11.91
C ILE A 627 21.37 -4.20 -10.42
N SER A 628 22.32 -3.47 -9.83
CA SER A 628 22.60 -3.52 -8.39
C SER A 628 21.49 -2.87 -7.56
N ASP A 629 21.59 -2.98 -6.24
CA ASP A 629 20.91 -2.05 -5.35
C ASP A 629 21.41 -0.62 -5.57
N TRP A 630 20.57 0.35 -5.22
CA TRP A 630 20.86 1.77 -5.38
C TRP A 630 21.69 2.31 -4.21
N VAL A 631 22.69 3.13 -4.55
CA VAL A 631 23.32 4.05 -3.61
C VAL A 631 22.59 5.37 -3.67
N LYS A 632 21.95 5.73 -2.55
CA LYS A 632 21.23 7.00 -2.41
C LYS A 632 22.20 8.17 -2.46
N ILE A 633 21.83 9.18 -3.23
CA ILE A 633 22.55 10.46 -3.36
C ILE A 633 21.55 11.61 -3.28
N ASP A 634 22.01 12.80 -2.90
CA ASP A 634 21.20 14.01 -2.83
C ASP A 634 21.63 14.95 -3.97
N GLY A 635 21.23 14.59 -5.19
CA GLY A 635 21.70 15.26 -6.40
C GLY A 635 23.16 14.94 -6.75
N LEU A 636 23.48 15.16 -8.01
CA LEU A 636 24.84 15.09 -8.52
C LEU A 636 25.49 16.48 -8.59
N ARG A 637 26.82 16.49 -8.55
CA ARG A 637 27.64 17.67 -8.84
C ARG A 637 28.51 17.39 -10.06
N ASP A 638 28.75 18.41 -10.87
CA ASP A 638 29.53 18.29 -12.12
C ASP A 638 30.97 17.81 -11.92
N ASP A 639 31.54 18.07 -10.74
CA ASP A 639 32.89 17.65 -10.35
C ASP A 639 32.96 16.16 -10.00
N MET A 640 31.83 15.49 -9.79
CA MET A 640 31.81 14.05 -9.49
C MET A 640 32.19 13.24 -10.73
N LYS A 641 33.05 12.26 -10.50
CA LYS A 641 33.55 11.33 -11.52
C LYS A 641 33.58 9.93 -10.93
N TRP A 642 33.18 8.97 -11.73
CA TRP A 642 33.24 7.56 -11.37
C TRP A 642 34.08 6.80 -12.37
N THR A 643 34.82 5.81 -11.88
CA THR A 643 35.52 4.86 -12.73
C THR A 643 34.70 3.59 -12.83
N ILE A 644 34.25 3.27 -14.04
CA ILE A 644 33.50 2.05 -14.35
C ILE A 644 34.51 1.00 -14.79
N THR A 645 34.54 -0.13 -14.10
CA THR A 645 35.49 -1.22 -14.36
C THR A 645 34.77 -2.55 -14.43
N THR A 646 35.12 -3.40 -15.40
CA THR A 646 34.63 -4.77 -15.54
C THR A 646 35.79 -5.71 -15.76
N THR A 647 35.78 -6.83 -15.04
CA THR A 647 36.66 -7.97 -15.28
C THR A 647 35.86 -9.23 -15.57
N ILE A 648 36.40 -10.10 -16.42
CA ILE A 648 35.89 -11.45 -16.66
C ILE A 648 36.97 -12.44 -16.31
N ASP A 649 36.65 -13.36 -15.39
CA ASP A 649 37.59 -14.36 -14.88
C ASP A 649 38.93 -13.73 -14.42
N GLY A 650 38.83 -12.54 -13.81
CA GLY A 650 39.96 -11.74 -13.32
C GLY A 650 40.71 -10.93 -14.39
N GLN A 651 40.34 -11.03 -15.67
CA GLN A 651 40.92 -10.21 -16.74
C GLN A 651 40.17 -8.91 -16.93
N LEU A 652 40.89 -7.78 -16.93
CA LEU A 652 40.32 -6.47 -17.19
C LEU A 652 39.81 -6.38 -18.64
N VAL A 653 38.52 -6.13 -18.79
CA VAL A 653 37.84 -6.06 -20.09
C VAL A 653 37.20 -4.70 -20.36
N GLN A 654 36.86 -3.94 -19.32
CA GLN A 654 36.31 -2.58 -19.41
C GLN A 654 36.92 -1.69 -18.34
N GLN A 655 37.37 -0.48 -18.69
CA GLN A 655 37.76 0.53 -17.70
C GLN A 655 37.77 1.95 -18.30
N GLN A 656 36.88 2.83 -17.86
CA GLN A 656 36.96 4.27 -18.15
C GLN A 656 36.31 5.12 -17.05
N SER A 657 36.61 6.42 -17.06
CA SER A 657 35.98 7.41 -16.18
C SER A 657 34.75 8.04 -16.83
N THR A 658 33.71 8.35 -16.06
CA THR A 658 32.60 9.20 -16.55
C THR A 658 33.07 10.61 -16.98
N GLY A 659 34.31 10.99 -16.64
CA GLY A 659 34.97 12.17 -17.20
C GLY A 659 35.32 12.07 -18.69
N ASP A 660 35.36 10.85 -19.23
CA ASP A 660 35.62 10.54 -20.64
C ASP A 660 34.33 10.42 -21.46
N MET A 661 33.17 10.75 -20.86
CA MET A 661 31.91 10.80 -21.58
C MET A 661 31.92 11.90 -22.64
N LEU A 662 31.41 11.58 -23.83
CA LEU A 662 31.19 12.53 -24.93
C LEU A 662 30.19 13.61 -24.48
N VAL A 663 29.14 13.18 -23.80
CA VAL A 663 28.09 14.03 -23.23
C VAL A 663 28.09 13.86 -21.70
N PRO A 664 28.44 14.90 -20.94
CA PRO A 664 28.34 14.87 -19.48
C PRO A 664 26.91 14.62 -19.00
N ILE A 665 26.76 13.96 -17.84
CA ILE A 665 25.46 13.52 -17.30
C ILE A 665 24.41 14.64 -17.24
N GLY A 666 24.77 15.85 -16.78
CA GLY A 666 23.83 16.97 -16.69
C GLY A 666 23.27 17.37 -18.06
N HIS A 667 24.14 17.49 -19.06
CA HIS A 667 23.75 17.78 -20.44
C HIS A 667 22.99 16.63 -21.08
N LEU A 668 23.33 15.39 -20.73
CA LEU A 668 22.64 14.20 -21.21
C LEU A 668 21.18 14.18 -20.76
N LEU A 669 20.94 14.38 -19.46
CA LEU A 669 19.61 14.45 -18.88
C LEU A 669 18.82 15.64 -19.40
N SER A 670 19.46 16.82 -19.45
CA SER A 670 18.88 18.03 -20.06
C SER A 670 18.37 17.75 -21.48
N GLN A 671 19.15 17.09 -22.31
CA GLN A 671 18.78 16.78 -23.69
C GLN A 671 17.71 15.71 -23.81
N LEU A 672 17.71 14.68 -22.94
CA LEU A 672 16.57 13.76 -22.85
C LEU A 672 15.28 14.53 -22.57
N THR A 673 15.35 15.58 -21.74
CA THR A 673 14.19 16.42 -21.42
C THR A 673 13.77 17.38 -22.53
N ASN A 674 14.46 17.40 -23.66
CA ASN A 674 13.95 18.05 -24.88
C ASN A 674 12.81 17.24 -25.53
N SER A 675 12.79 15.91 -25.29
CA SER A 675 11.83 14.99 -25.90
C SER A 675 10.93 14.30 -24.87
N PHE A 676 11.42 14.10 -23.64
CA PHE A 676 10.76 13.29 -22.62
C PHE A 676 10.61 14.06 -21.30
N THR A 677 9.45 13.98 -20.65
CA THR A 677 9.39 14.33 -19.22
C THR A 677 10.00 13.17 -18.45
N LEU A 678 11.09 13.41 -17.70
CA LEU A 678 11.67 12.40 -16.81
C LEU A 678 10.98 12.50 -15.45
N LEU A 679 10.41 11.40 -14.97
CA LEU A 679 9.64 11.29 -13.74
C LEU A 679 10.45 10.62 -12.63
N PRO A 680 10.12 10.89 -11.35
CA PRO A 680 10.63 10.10 -10.24
C PRO A 680 10.37 8.61 -10.45
N GLY A 681 11.42 7.79 -10.41
CA GLY A 681 11.39 6.36 -10.73
C GLY A 681 11.90 6.00 -12.13
N ASP A 682 12.20 6.96 -13.00
CA ASP A 682 12.87 6.67 -14.27
C ASP A 682 14.33 6.27 -14.06
N ILE A 683 14.77 5.25 -14.81
CA ILE A 683 16.13 4.74 -14.82
C ILE A 683 16.82 5.18 -16.11
N ILE A 684 17.97 5.85 -15.98
CA ILE A 684 18.79 6.25 -17.11
C ILE A 684 20.10 5.45 -17.12
N LEU A 685 20.34 4.69 -18.18
CA LEU A 685 21.63 4.08 -18.46
C LEU A 685 22.46 5.05 -19.32
N THR A 686 23.59 5.49 -18.77
CA THR A 686 24.32 6.69 -19.24
C THR A 686 25.23 6.44 -20.45
N GLY A 687 25.28 5.22 -20.94
CA GLY A 687 26.06 4.78 -22.07
C GLY A 687 27.30 3.98 -21.67
N THR A 688 27.77 3.21 -22.63
CA THR A 688 28.83 2.21 -22.42
C THR A 688 30.23 2.81 -22.50
N PRO A 689 31.10 2.58 -21.49
CA PRO A 689 32.53 2.78 -21.61
C PRO A 689 33.15 2.07 -22.81
N VAL A 690 34.06 2.74 -23.50
CA VAL A 690 34.87 2.14 -24.54
C VAL A 690 35.74 1.04 -23.94
N LEU A 691 35.64 -0.12 -24.59
CA LEU A 691 36.32 -1.33 -24.21
C LEU A 691 37.67 -1.40 -24.92
N PRO A 692 38.78 -1.74 -24.24
CA PRO A 692 40.06 -2.00 -24.89
C PRO A 692 40.01 -3.08 -25.98
N LYS A 693 39.00 -3.97 -25.95
CA LYS A 693 38.78 -5.08 -26.92
C LYS A 693 37.36 -5.12 -27.53
N GLY A 694 36.51 -4.11 -27.30
CA GLY A 694 35.09 -4.14 -27.70
C GLY A 694 34.19 -4.97 -26.76
N PRO A 695 32.83 -4.90 -26.90
CA PRO A 695 31.89 -5.69 -26.10
C PRO A 695 32.18 -7.16 -26.32
N GLY A 696 32.31 -7.90 -25.22
CA GLY A 696 32.63 -9.32 -25.25
C GLY A 696 31.36 -10.16 -25.27
N ARG A 697 31.41 -11.27 -26.00
CA ARG A 697 30.36 -12.30 -25.97
C ARG A 697 30.43 -13.05 -24.64
N LEU A 698 29.27 -13.22 -24.00
CA LEU A 698 29.12 -14.02 -22.80
C LEU A 698 29.04 -15.51 -23.16
N ALA A 699 29.69 -16.35 -22.35
CA ALA A 699 29.61 -17.79 -22.43
C ALA A 699 29.31 -18.39 -21.04
N PRO A 700 28.59 -19.52 -20.96
CA PRO A 700 28.37 -20.21 -19.69
C PRO A 700 29.68 -20.49 -18.95
N GLY A 701 29.68 -20.29 -17.64
CA GLY A 701 30.83 -20.50 -16.77
C GLY A 701 31.69 -19.26 -16.51
N MET A 702 31.56 -18.20 -17.32
CA MET A 702 32.26 -16.94 -17.09
C MET A 702 31.82 -16.28 -15.77
N GLN A 703 32.78 -15.70 -15.04
CA GLN A 703 32.52 -14.87 -13.87
C GLN A 703 32.79 -13.40 -14.18
N LEU A 704 31.75 -12.57 -14.03
CA LEU A 704 31.84 -11.12 -14.24
C LEU A 704 31.98 -10.43 -12.89
N GLU A 705 32.94 -9.51 -12.80
CA GLU A 705 33.07 -8.58 -11.68
C GLU A 705 33.01 -7.15 -12.21
N MET A 706 32.09 -6.36 -11.68
CA MET A 706 31.80 -4.99 -12.13
C MET A 706 31.91 -4.05 -10.95
N SER A 707 32.57 -2.91 -11.14
CA SER A 707 32.69 -1.91 -10.09
C SER A 707 32.51 -0.50 -10.62
N ILE A 708 31.92 0.35 -9.79
CA ILE A 708 31.82 1.78 -10.03
C ILE A 708 32.28 2.50 -8.75
N GLU A 709 33.51 2.99 -8.81
CA GLU A 709 34.20 3.67 -7.70
C GLU A 709 34.12 5.19 -7.90
N PRO A 710 34.06 6.01 -6.82
CA PRO A 710 34.21 5.62 -5.41
C PRO A 710 32.91 5.29 -4.67
N SER A 711 31.74 5.40 -5.33
CA SER A 711 30.46 5.52 -4.60
C SER A 711 29.64 4.23 -4.52
N ILE A 712 29.71 3.33 -5.49
CA ILE A 712 28.78 2.19 -5.60
C ILE A 712 29.40 0.89 -5.09
N GLY A 713 30.69 0.67 -5.40
CA GLY A 713 31.45 -0.53 -5.03
C GLY A 713 31.41 -1.62 -6.10
N THR A 714 31.75 -2.84 -5.70
CA THR A 714 31.98 -3.99 -6.59
C THR A 714 30.87 -5.05 -6.46
N PHE A 715 30.44 -5.60 -7.58
CA PHE A 715 29.43 -6.65 -7.71
C PHE A 715 29.98 -7.79 -8.58
N THR A 716 29.66 -9.03 -8.20
CA THR A 716 30.12 -10.22 -8.92
C THR A 716 28.92 -11.08 -9.30
N THR A 717 28.92 -11.60 -10.53
CA THR A 717 27.90 -12.53 -11.03
C THR A 717 28.52 -13.61 -11.90
N LYS A 718 27.78 -14.69 -12.16
CA LYS A 718 28.19 -15.81 -13.00
C LYS A 718 27.23 -15.98 -14.16
N ILE A 719 27.76 -16.36 -15.31
CA ILE A 719 26.97 -16.70 -16.48
C ILE A 719 26.60 -18.18 -16.44
N THR A 720 25.33 -18.49 -16.58
CA THR A 720 24.79 -19.86 -16.66
C THR A 720 24.15 -20.09 -18.03
N GLU A 721 23.90 -21.36 -18.35
CA GLU A 721 23.17 -21.73 -19.57
C GLU A 721 21.77 -21.12 -19.68
#